data_AF-A0A2G1VWY7-F1
#
_entry.id   AF-A0A2G1VWY7-F1
#
_cell.length_a   1.000
_cell.length_b   1.000
_cell.length_c   1.000
_cell.angle_alpha   90.00
_cell.angle_beta   90.00
_cell.angle_gamma   90.00
#
_symmetry.space_group_name_H-M   'P 1'
#
loop_
_entity.id
_entity.type
_entity.pdbx_description
1 polymer ?
#
loop_
_entity_poly.entity_id
_entity_poly.type
_entity_poly.pdbx_seq_one_letter_code
_entity_poly.pdbx_strand_id
1 'polypeptide(L)'
;MSSLLYPASPTSIPDKLTSLASSYKYRAALAVLGIFLFFLLYAALVAFLGYSIYYAFTYEITNYNKWTILLKIGSIAASIMLFLFTLKFILKLKNPKPSNRIKLKKEEHPDLWNFINAICEETGAPKPKNIYVDPDVNAYVRYTNIWLSLILPVKKELTIGLGLLDCLNLSEFKAVTAHEFGHFAQKSMKIGSYINSANTIIHDMIFDRDKWDDLLDKWRGTDIRLSFAAWAITPVIWLIRQLLRLFYQFLNVMYSSLSREMEFNADKVAVKASGSDPIVSALWKLDDGSNAWNNTVNYAYVASQKGIAVNNLYEHSSHATQEILSKLQEKFNALPVHPEGGKRFFDDADHAVVGMYASHPSNQSREENAKKPYVPCDYDERSPWLLFGNYTGLQEQMTRVIYKEYLKAEVNEPVSFNAFQEFIKEESSGTELLEAYHHTFQDRYLHIPDLRNIEAIKEKGIQDPLYFKNLRDEVKELMKPVKELNQLLVQIVKIAQGESKEKSVTYKGETYSKKKMESIYQTVLEDRNLLLNTSFATWDKKFCYAYLNIALELDAYDQLYKHYKQHEAISTIYKDFADSKTGILNALQDLQAKGSATEDDVRELSTTIKNTASGLELKLSRLDEIDFVKLPNIGTNQELKEAIIKPGELAVKPGNIFETGHFQVILNTIDKILTNLQRIDQKSMASLLQKQQTLEERWKNTLD
;
A
#
# COMPACT_ATOMS: atom_id res chain seq x y z
N MET A 1 9.62 5.99 -43.91
CA MET A 1 9.33 7.26 -43.22
C MET A 1 8.90 6.89 -41.81
N SER A 2 9.74 7.13 -40.79
CA SER A 2 9.34 6.86 -39.40
C SER A 2 8.15 7.75 -39.09
N SER A 3 7.00 7.15 -38.75
CA SER A 3 5.87 7.92 -38.22
C SER A 3 6.36 8.63 -36.97
N LEU A 4 6.30 9.96 -36.93
CA LEU A 4 6.71 10.72 -35.75
C LEU A 4 5.90 10.20 -34.53
N LEU A 5 6.56 9.47 -33.63
CA LEU A 5 5.97 8.95 -32.38
C LEU A 5 6.05 10.02 -31.27
N TYR A 6 5.82 11.28 -31.64
CA TYR A 6 5.87 12.41 -30.74
C TYR A 6 4.59 13.25 -30.93
N PRO A 7 3.70 13.30 -29.91
CA PRO A 7 2.52 14.15 -29.97
C PRO A 7 2.89 15.61 -30.16
N ALA A 8 2.04 16.36 -30.86
CA ALA A 8 2.22 17.79 -31.05
C ALA A 8 2.32 18.52 -29.70
N SER A 9 3.00 19.67 -29.70
CA SER A 9 3.09 20.56 -28.54
C SER A 9 2.20 21.78 -28.79
N PRO A 10 1.63 22.42 -27.75
CA PRO A 10 0.77 23.58 -27.92
C PRO A 10 1.47 24.71 -28.69
N THR A 11 0.76 25.32 -29.64
CA THR A 11 1.30 26.40 -30.49
C THR A 11 1.30 27.76 -29.80
N SER A 12 0.36 28.00 -28.88
CA SER A 12 0.23 29.25 -28.12
C SER A 12 0.30 28.99 -26.62
N ILE A 13 1.35 29.49 -25.97
CA ILE A 13 1.61 29.29 -24.54
C ILE A 13 1.71 30.66 -23.86
N PRO A 14 0.97 30.91 -22.76
CA PRO A 14 1.12 32.14 -21.99
C PRO A 14 2.52 32.29 -21.40
N ASP A 15 3.15 33.46 -21.56
CA ASP A 15 4.55 33.73 -21.16
C ASP A 15 4.88 33.41 -19.69
N LYS A 16 3.90 33.52 -18.80
CA LYS A 16 4.06 33.32 -17.35
C LYS A 16 3.47 32.02 -16.83
N LEU A 17 3.09 31.09 -17.71
CA LEU A 17 2.39 29.85 -17.33
C LEU A 17 3.15 29.05 -16.25
N THR A 18 4.47 28.93 -16.38
CA THR A 18 5.31 28.16 -15.43
C THR A 18 5.97 29.04 -14.37
N SER A 19 5.61 30.32 -14.26
CA SER A 19 6.24 31.24 -13.30
C SER A 19 5.91 30.86 -11.86
N LEU A 20 6.92 30.90 -10.98
CA LEU A 20 6.74 30.55 -9.57
C LEU A 20 6.25 31.76 -8.76
N ALA A 21 5.29 31.52 -7.86
CA ALA A 21 4.80 32.51 -6.92
C ALA A 21 5.92 33.00 -5.97
N SER A 22 5.80 34.24 -5.48
CA SER A 22 6.77 34.78 -4.50
C SER A 22 6.75 34.03 -3.17
N SER A 23 5.58 33.49 -2.76
CA SER A 23 5.43 32.63 -1.59
C SER A 23 6.31 31.38 -1.67
N TYR A 24 6.37 30.76 -2.85
CA TYR A 24 7.23 29.59 -3.12
C TYR A 24 8.69 29.90 -2.81
N LYS A 25 9.19 31.01 -3.36
CA LYS A 25 10.61 31.40 -3.20
C LYS A 25 10.97 31.63 -1.74
N TYR A 26 10.08 32.25 -0.97
CA TYR A 26 10.28 32.47 0.46
C TYR A 26 10.27 31.15 1.24
N ARG A 27 9.31 30.26 1.00
CA ARG A 27 9.24 28.93 1.64
C ARG A 27 10.44 28.04 1.29
N ALA A 28 10.85 28.04 0.03
CA ALA A 28 12.04 27.35 -0.43
C ALA A 28 13.30 27.89 0.26
N ALA A 29 13.44 29.22 0.40
CA ALA A 29 14.56 29.82 1.11
C ALA A 29 14.61 29.43 2.59
N LEU A 30 13.46 29.41 3.28
CA LEU A 30 13.37 28.93 4.66
C LEU A 30 13.72 27.44 4.79
N ALA A 31 13.27 26.60 3.86
CA ALA A 31 13.61 25.18 3.85
C ALA A 31 15.11 24.95 3.63
N VAL A 32 15.73 25.69 2.70
CA VAL A 32 17.19 25.65 2.48
C VAL A 32 17.95 26.11 3.73
N LEU A 33 17.51 27.19 4.36
CA LEU A 33 18.10 27.66 5.63
C LEU A 33 17.98 26.60 6.72
N GLY A 34 16.83 25.95 6.84
CA GLY A 34 16.63 24.84 7.78
C GLY A 34 17.60 23.68 7.54
N ILE A 35 17.79 23.27 6.28
CA ILE A 35 18.72 22.20 5.91
C ILE A 35 20.17 22.61 6.23
N PHE A 36 20.53 23.85 5.92
CA PHE A 36 21.85 24.37 6.23
C PHE A 36 22.11 24.36 7.75
N LEU A 37 21.15 24.86 8.55
CA LEU A 37 21.24 24.83 10.01
C LEU A 37 21.32 23.41 10.55
N PHE A 38 20.59 22.47 9.95
CA PHE A 38 20.66 21.06 10.31
C PHE A 38 22.08 20.51 10.13
N PHE A 39 22.66 20.67 8.93
CA PHE A 39 24.00 20.16 8.67
C PHE A 39 25.07 20.87 9.50
N LEU A 40 24.90 22.16 9.79
CA LEU A 40 25.78 22.90 10.68
C LEU A 40 25.75 22.35 12.12
N LEU A 41 24.55 22.14 12.67
CA LEU A 41 24.38 21.55 14.00
C LEU A 41 24.88 20.11 14.07
N TYR A 42 24.63 19.35 13.00
CA TYR A 42 25.12 17.98 12.89
C TYR A 42 26.66 17.93 12.82
N ALA A 43 27.29 18.80 12.04
CA ALA A 43 28.73 18.93 11.98
C ALA A 43 29.32 19.35 13.34
N ALA A 44 28.67 20.28 14.04
CA ALA A 44 29.06 20.67 15.40
C ALA A 44 28.96 19.51 16.39
N LEU A 45 27.91 18.68 16.29
CA LEU A 45 27.76 17.47 17.10
C LEU A 45 28.89 16.45 16.81
N VAL A 46 29.20 16.19 15.54
CA VAL A 46 30.29 15.28 15.16
C VAL A 46 31.64 15.81 15.66
N ALA A 47 31.89 17.11 15.52
CA ALA A 47 33.11 17.74 16.02
C ALA A 47 33.21 17.67 17.55
N PHE A 48 32.11 17.90 18.27
CA PHE A 48 32.03 17.78 19.73
C PHE A 48 32.30 16.35 20.22
N LEU A 49 31.72 15.35 19.56
CA LEU A 49 31.98 13.94 19.88
C LEU A 49 33.42 13.53 19.52
N GLY A 50 33.98 14.07 18.44
CA GLY A 50 35.38 13.90 18.10
C GLY A 50 36.32 14.50 19.16
N TYR A 51 36.02 15.71 19.64
CA TYR A 51 36.73 16.33 20.76
C TYR A 51 36.58 15.53 22.06
N SER A 52 35.42 14.92 22.29
CA SER A 52 35.17 14.06 23.45
C SER A 52 36.10 12.85 23.50
N ILE A 53 36.49 12.30 22.34
CA ILE A 53 37.53 11.25 22.26
C ILE A 53 38.86 11.78 22.80
N TYR A 54 39.32 12.92 22.27
CA TYR A 54 40.57 13.53 22.71
C TYR A 54 40.57 13.75 24.23
N TYR A 55 39.49 14.35 24.74
CA TYR A 55 39.33 14.59 26.17
C TYR A 55 39.32 13.29 27.00
N ALA A 56 38.65 12.23 26.53
CA ALA A 56 38.62 10.93 27.19
C ALA A 56 40.01 10.29 27.31
N PHE A 57 40.90 10.50 26.33
CA PHE A 57 42.29 10.05 26.38
C PHE A 57 43.15 10.89 27.33
N THR A 58 43.08 12.23 27.21
CA THR A 58 43.97 13.15 27.92
C THR A 58 43.58 13.43 29.37
N TYR A 59 42.34 13.13 29.78
CA TYR A 59 41.88 13.36 31.15
C TYR A 59 42.70 12.54 32.17
N GLU A 60 43.34 13.22 33.13
CA GLU A 60 44.17 12.58 34.15
C GLU A 60 43.33 11.92 35.24
N ILE A 61 43.69 10.68 35.61
CA ILE A 61 43.08 10.00 36.75
C ILE A 61 43.84 10.43 38.00
N THR A 62 43.17 11.11 38.92
CA THR A 62 43.77 11.54 40.21
C THR A 62 43.97 10.40 41.21
N ASN A 63 43.12 9.36 41.17
CA ASN A 63 43.19 8.19 42.06
C ASN A 63 43.16 6.87 41.26
N TYR A 64 44.23 6.07 41.35
CA TYR A 64 44.32 4.79 40.65
C TYR A 64 43.66 3.66 41.45
N ASN A 65 42.51 3.18 40.98
CA ASN A 65 41.87 1.97 41.48
C ASN A 65 41.22 1.20 40.32
N LYS A 66 40.77 -0.04 40.56
CA LYS A 66 40.17 -0.88 39.51
C LYS A 66 38.96 -0.21 38.83
N TRP A 67 38.18 0.56 39.59
CA TRP A 67 37.00 1.26 39.07
C TRP A 67 37.35 2.48 38.22
N THR A 68 38.34 3.28 38.59
CA THR A 68 38.75 4.47 37.82
C THR A 68 39.41 4.09 36.50
N ILE A 69 40.17 2.99 36.48
CA ILE A 69 40.72 2.42 35.24
C ILE A 69 39.59 1.92 34.33
N LEU A 70 38.63 1.16 34.89
CA LEU A 70 37.50 0.61 34.15
C LEU A 70 36.57 1.71 33.61
N LEU A 71 36.34 2.78 34.38
CA LEU A 71 35.60 3.97 33.94
C LEU A 71 36.33 4.72 32.82
N LYS A 72 37.66 4.85 32.86
CA LYS A 72 38.41 5.48 31.79
C LYS A 72 38.40 4.66 30.50
N ILE A 73 38.55 3.34 30.58
CA ILE A 73 38.40 2.46 29.41
C ILE A 73 36.98 2.56 28.86
N GLY A 74 35.97 2.53 29.74
CA GLY A 74 34.57 2.70 29.38
C GLY A 74 34.28 4.03 28.71
N SER A 75 34.83 5.15 29.19
CA SER A 75 34.62 6.48 28.60
C SER A 75 35.31 6.65 27.25
N ILE A 76 36.50 6.07 27.06
CA ILE A 76 37.19 6.04 25.77
C ILE A 76 36.36 5.23 24.77
N ALA A 77 35.98 4.00 25.13
CA ALA A 77 35.15 3.15 24.28
C ALA A 77 33.82 3.82 23.95
N ALA A 78 33.19 4.46 24.93
CA ALA A 78 31.95 5.21 24.77
C ALA A 78 32.07 6.37 23.78
N SER A 79 33.11 7.19 23.93
CA SER A 79 33.34 8.36 23.09
C SER A 79 33.66 7.95 21.65
N ILE A 80 34.49 6.91 21.47
CA ILE A 80 34.77 6.34 20.15
C ILE A 80 33.49 5.81 19.51
N MET A 81 32.69 5.04 20.27
CA MET A 81 31.46 4.48 19.74
C MET A 81 30.45 5.56 19.35
N LEU A 82 30.24 6.59 20.18
CA LEU A 82 29.36 7.72 19.87
C LEU A 82 29.82 8.51 18.64
N PHE A 83 31.12 8.74 18.52
CA PHE A 83 31.69 9.41 17.36
C PHE A 83 31.53 8.57 16.10
N LEU A 84 31.84 7.27 16.13
CA LEU A 84 31.65 6.39 14.97
C LEU A 84 30.17 6.24 14.60
N PHE A 85 29.29 6.17 15.60
CA PHE A 85 27.83 6.12 15.40
C PHE A 85 27.32 7.38 14.67
N THR A 86 27.86 8.56 14.96
CA THR A 86 27.49 9.78 14.22
C THR A 86 28.22 9.87 12.89
N LEU A 87 29.53 9.63 12.84
CA LEU A 87 30.32 9.72 11.61
C LEU A 87 29.86 8.77 10.49
N LYS A 88 29.34 7.57 10.82
CA LYS A 88 28.91 6.56 9.84
C LYS A 88 27.89 7.10 8.83
N PHE A 89 27.03 8.03 9.24
CA PHE A 89 25.98 8.56 8.37
C PHE A 89 26.56 9.42 7.25
N ILE A 90 27.67 10.12 7.50
CA ILE A 90 28.42 10.87 6.48
C ILE A 90 29.05 9.92 5.45
N LEU A 91 29.40 8.69 5.86
CA LEU A 91 30.11 7.71 5.04
C LEU A 91 29.18 6.81 4.20
N LYS A 92 27.85 6.86 4.36
CA LYS A 92 26.87 6.12 3.54
C LYS A 92 26.70 6.78 2.16
N LEU A 93 27.76 6.80 1.34
CA LEU A 93 27.77 7.46 0.02
C LEU A 93 27.19 6.62 -1.13
N LYS A 94 26.71 5.40 -0.88
CA LYS A 94 26.23 4.50 -1.95
C LYS A 94 24.76 4.14 -1.75
N ASN A 95 23.95 4.47 -2.75
CA ASN A 95 22.61 3.92 -2.88
C ASN A 95 22.70 2.42 -3.22
N PRO A 96 21.97 1.54 -2.53
CA PRO A 96 21.81 0.16 -2.97
C PRO A 96 21.21 0.14 -4.38
N LYS A 97 21.73 -0.74 -5.25
CA LYS A 97 21.14 -0.95 -6.57
C LYS A 97 19.82 -1.71 -6.40
N PRO A 98 18.69 -1.17 -6.86
CA PRO A 98 17.43 -1.91 -6.81
C PRO A 98 17.55 -3.16 -7.69
N SER A 99 17.17 -4.34 -7.18
CA SER A 99 17.13 -5.60 -7.95
C SER A 99 15.92 -5.70 -8.89
N ASN A 100 14.94 -4.81 -8.72
CA ASN A 100 13.64 -4.84 -9.38
C ASN A 100 13.54 -3.94 -10.62
N ARG A 101 14.66 -3.55 -11.23
CA ARG A 101 14.66 -2.63 -12.40
C ARG A 101 15.51 -3.13 -13.54
N ILE A 102 15.02 -2.92 -14.76
CA ILE A 102 15.74 -3.23 -15.99
C ILE A 102 16.27 -1.93 -16.58
N LYS A 103 17.57 -1.88 -16.88
CA LYS A 103 18.18 -0.72 -17.55
C LYS A 103 17.94 -0.82 -19.05
N LEU A 104 17.34 0.21 -19.64
CA LEU A 104 17.14 0.29 -21.09
C LEU A 104 18.38 0.85 -21.78
N LYS A 105 18.86 0.16 -22.82
CA LYS A 105 19.95 0.66 -23.67
C LYS A 105 19.40 1.58 -24.75
N LYS A 106 20.19 2.55 -25.18
CA LYS A 106 19.77 3.53 -26.19
C LYS A 106 19.61 2.89 -27.57
N GLU A 107 20.47 1.93 -27.86
CA GLU A 107 20.53 1.22 -29.14
C GLU A 107 19.31 0.31 -29.33
N GLU A 108 18.75 -0.20 -28.22
CA GLU A 108 17.59 -1.11 -28.22
C GLU A 108 16.25 -0.35 -28.24
N HIS A 109 16.20 0.89 -27.74
CA HIS A 109 14.98 1.70 -27.63
C HIS A 109 15.13 3.15 -28.15
N PRO A 110 15.55 3.37 -29.41
CA PRO A 110 15.90 4.69 -29.92
C PRO A 110 14.73 5.69 -29.89
N ASP A 111 13.51 5.24 -30.17
CA ASP A 111 12.31 6.09 -30.21
C ASP A 111 11.96 6.64 -28.82
N LEU A 112 11.98 5.80 -27.78
CA LEU A 112 11.84 6.25 -26.39
C LEU A 112 12.90 7.28 -26.03
N TRP A 113 14.18 7.03 -26.33
CA TRP A 113 15.24 7.98 -26.00
C TRP A 113 15.07 9.32 -26.72
N ASN A 114 14.63 9.32 -27.98
CA ASN A 114 14.34 10.53 -28.73
C ASN A 114 13.14 11.28 -28.15
N PHE A 115 12.07 10.56 -27.79
CA PHE A 115 10.88 11.10 -27.12
C PHE A 115 11.23 11.81 -25.81
N ILE A 116 12.00 11.15 -24.95
CA ILE A 116 12.46 11.72 -23.66
C ILE A 116 13.37 12.93 -23.89
N ASN A 117 14.27 12.88 -24.88
CA ASN A 117 15.15 14.01 -25.20
C ASN A 117 14.36 15.24 -25.67
N ALA A 118 13.33 15.04 -26.49
CA ALA A 118 12.45 16.12 -26.94
C ALA A 118 11.70 16.77 -25.76
N ILE A 119 11.14 15.97 -24.84
CA ILE A 119 10.54 16.50 -23.60
C ILE A 119 11.54 17.30 -22.77
N CYS A 120 12.78 16.81 -22.63
CA CYS A 120 13.82 17.54 -21.90
C CYS A 120 14.13 18.90 -22.57
N GLU A 121 14.13 18.95 -23.90
CA GLU A 121 14.36 20.19 -24.66
C GLU A 121 13.20 21.19 -24.50
N GLU A 122 11.95 20.73 -24.55
CA GLU A 122 10.76 21.58 -24.38
C GLU A 122 10.60 22.14 -22.95
N THR A 123 10.88 21.29 -21.97
CA THR A 123 10.76 21.63 -20.55
C THR A 123 11.99 22.39 -20.03
N GLY A 124 13.14 22.26 -20.68
CA GLY A 124 14.44 22.76 -20.20
C GLY A 124 15.06 21.89 -19.11
N ALA A 125 14.53 20.69 -18.88
CA ALA A 125 15.04 19.75 -17.90
C ALA A 125 16.34 19.07 -18.40
N PRO A 126 17.25 18.68 -17.48
CA PRO A 126 18.48 18.00 -17.87
C PRO A 126 18.20 16.55 -18.32
N LYS A 127 18.82 16.15 -19.44
CA LYS A 127 18.72 14.78 -20.00
C LYS A 127 19.11 13.72 -18.96
N PRO A 128 18.35 12.62 -18.82
CA PRO A 128 18.69 11.54 -17.90
C PRO A 128 19.95 10.80 -18.38
N LYS A 129 20.74 10.30 -17.42
CA LYS A 129 21.92 9.46 -17.68
C LYS A 129 21.52 8.06 -18.14
N ASN A 130 20.48 7.52 -17.49
CA ASN A 130 19.99 6.17 -17.69
C ASN A 130 18.46 6.23 -17.64
N ILE A 131 17.81 5.39 -18.45
CA ILE A 131 16.39 5.09 -18.36
C ILE A 131 16.26 3.66 -17.84
N TYR A 132 15.42 3.49 -16.83
CA TYR A 132 15.06 2.21 -16.24
C TYR A 132 13.58 1.94 -16.42
N VAL A 133 13.21 0.67 -16.35
CA VAL A 133 11.83 0.26 -16.17
C VAL A 133 11.67 -0.61 -14.93
N ASP A 134 10.51 -0.51 -14.29
CA ASP A 134 10.10 -1.32 -13.14
C ASP A 134 8.63 -1.77 -13.34
N PRO A 135 8.08 -2.66 -12.49
CA PRO A 135 6.75 -3.20 -12.73
C PRO A 135 5.63 -2.28 -12.25
N ASP A 136 5.91 -1.15 -11.63
CA ASP A 136 4.89 -0.34 -10.95
C ASP A 136 4.02 0.46 -11.97
N VAL A 137 2.91 1.04 -11.51
CA VAL A 137 2.09 2.01 -12.29
C VAL A 137 2.49 3.42 -11.90
N ASN A 138 3.73 3.80 -12.22
CA ASN A 138 4.29 5.10 -11.84
C ASN A 138 5.42 5.53 -12.79
N ALA A 139 5.79 6.80 -12.79
CA ALA A 139 7.01 7.29 -13.40
C ALA A 139 7.70 8.23 -12.42
N TYR A 140 9.03 8.20 -12.33
CA TYR A 140 9.75 9.13 -11.46
C TYR A 140 11.18 9.37 -11.90
N VAL A 141 11.68 10.58 -11.61
CA VAL A 141 13.06 10.98 -11.86
C VAL A 141 13.82 11.09 -10.55
N ARG A 142 14.92 10.33 -10.42
CA ARG A 142 15.77 10.29 -9.23
C ARG A 142 17.19 10.73 -9.52
N TYR A 143 17.89 11.21 -8.50
CA TYR A 143 19.34 11.38 -8.59
C TYR A 143 20.05 10.03 -8.59
N THR A 144 21.10 9.88 -9.42
CA THR A 144 21.94 8.67 -9.40
C THR A 144 22.55 8.44 -8.02
N ASN A 145 22.84 9.51 -7.28
CA ASN A 145 23.32 9.46 -5.90
C ASN A 145 22.69 10.60 -5.09
N ILE A 146 21.83 10.24 -4.13
CA ILE A 146 21.08 11.20 -3.31
C ILE A 146 22.03 11.97 -2.38
N TRP A 147 23.01 11.28 -1.78
CA TRP A 147 24.02 11.89 -0.90
C TRP A 147 24.94 12.86 -1.63
N LEU A 148 25.48 12.42 -2.78
CA LEU A 148 26.35 13.29 -3.58
C LEU A 148 25.58 14.46 -4.20
N SER A 149 24.26 14.32 -4.37
CA SER A 149 23.43 15.40 -4.90
C SER A 149 23.53 16.64 -4.03
N LEU A 150 23.62 16.53 -2.69
CA LEU A 150 23.67 17.68 -1.78
C LEU A 150 24.90 18.58 -1.96
N ILE A 151 25.99 18.05 -2.53
CA ILE A 151 27.29 18.73 -2.62
C ILE A 151 27.65 19.02 -4.09
N LEU A 152 27.25 18.15 -5.02
CA LEU A 152 27.60 18.24 -6.44
C LEU A 152 26.38 18.10 -7.35
N PRO A 153 26.37 18.74 -8.52
CA PRO A 153 25.36 18.51 -9.54
C PRO A 153 25.49 17.09 -10.09
N VAL A 154 24.67 16.17 -9.59
CA VAL A 154 24.66 14.78 -10.05
C VAL A 154 23.69 14.56 -11.20
N LYS A 155 24.02 13.57 -12.04
CA LYS A 155 23.13 13.14 -13.12
C LYS A 155 21.88 12.46 -12.54
N LYS A 156 20.84 12.39 -13.36
CA LYS A 156 19.53 11.85 -13.00
C LYS A 156 19.25 10.56 -13.76
N GLU A 157 18.33 9.78 -13.23
CA GLU A 157 17.84 8.54 -13.82
C GLU A 157 16.31 8.64 -13.87
N LEU A 158 15.74 8.30 -15.02
CA LEU A 158 14.30 8.17 -15.19
C LEU A 158 13.95 6.70 -14.98
N THR A 159 12.96 6.41 -14.15
CA THR A 159 12.30 5.10 -14.15
C THR A 159 10.89 5.24 -14.68
N ILE A 160 10.51 4.36 -15.60
CA ILE A 160 9.15 4.24 -16.14
C ILE A 160 8.58 2.90 -15.70
N GLY A 161 7.52 2.93 -14.92
CA GLY A 161 6.75 1.76 -14.56
C GLY A 161 5.99 1.23 -15.78
N LEU A 162 6.17 -0.04 -16.11
CA LEU A 162 5.58 -0.62 -17.31
C LEU A 162 4.05 -0.72 -17.23
N GLY A 163 3.48 -0.87 -16.03
CA GLY A 163 2.02 -0.92 -15.86
C GLY A 163 1.33 0.41 -16.20
N LEU A 164 2.07 1.52 -16.22
CA LEU A 164 1.57 2.84 -16.66
C LEU A 164 1.26 2.87 -18.17
N LEU A 165 1.91 2.03 -18.97
CA LEU A 165 1.83 2.08 -20.43
C LEU A 165 0.54 1.45 -20.97
N ASP A 166 -0.13 0.60 -20.17
CA ASP A 166 -1.37 -0.07 -20.54
C ASP A 166 -2.60 0.84 -20.44
N CYS A 167 -2.57 1.85 -19.56
CA CYS A 167 -3.72 2.74 -19.32
C CYS A 167 -3.62 4.12 -19.98
N LEU A 168 -2.43 4.52 -20.44
CA LEU A 168 -2.19 5.85 -21.03
C LEU A 168 -2.05 5.80 -22.54
N ASN A 169 -2.39 6.90 -23.21
CA ASN A 169 -1.99 7.17 -24.60
C ASN A 169 -0.70 8.00 -24.69
N LEU A 170 -0.18 8.24 -25.90
CA LEU A 170 1.07 8.98 -26.10
C LEU A 170 1.02 10.42 -25.56
N SER A 171 -0.10 11.14 -25.70
CA SER A 171 -0.24 12.51 -25.16
C SER A 171 -0.22 12.52 -23.63
N GLU A 172 -0.91 11.57 -23.00
CA GLU A 172 -0.94 11.39 -21.55
C GLU A 172 0.44 10.96 -21.02
N PHE A 173 1.12 10.03 -21.69
CA PHE A 173 2.47 9.61 -21.34
C PHE A 173 3.49 10.76 -21.47
N LYS A 174 3.36 11.59 -22.52
CA LYS A 174 4.15 12.83 -22.67
C LYS A 174 3.91 13.76 -21.49
N ALA A 175 2.65 13.94 -21.08
CA ALA A 175 2.26 14.82 -19.98
C ALA A 175 2.82 14.36 -18.63
N VAL A 176 2.63 13.07 -18.29
CA VAL A 176 3.18 12.46 -17.05
C VAL A 176 4.69 12.58 -17.02
N THR A 177 5.37 12.25 -18.13
CA THR A 177 6.83 12.37 -18.21
C THR A 177 7.30 13.82 -18.11
N ALA A 178 6.61 14.77 -18.75
CA ALA A 178 6.91 16.19 -18.67
C ALA A 178 6.67 16.74 -17.25
N HIS A 179 5.67 16.25 -16.52
CA HIS A 179 5.44 16.55 -15.11
C HIS A 179 6.65 16.12 -14.27
N GLU A 180 7.11 14.88 -14.41
CA GLU A 180 8.28 14.36 -13.68
C GLU A 180 9.55 15.18 -13.94
N PHE A 181 9.77 15.59 -15.20
CA PHE A 181 10.86 16.48 -15.56
C PHE A 181 10.65 17.93 -15.09
N GLY A 182 9.40 18.34 -14.87
CA GLY A 182 9.01 19.64 -14.33
C GLY A 182 9.69 19.93 -13.00
N HIS A 183 9.81 18.94 -12.12
CA HIS A 183 10.58 19.04 -10.86
C HIS A 183 12.04 19.46 -11.04
N PHE A 184 12.60 19.36 -12.24
CA PHE A 184 14.00 19.65 -12.55
C PHE A 184 14.21 20.72 -13.62
N ALA A 185 13.13 21.22 -14.23
CA ALA A 185 13.17 22.20 -15.31
C ALA A 185 13.76 23.55 -14.87
N GLN A 186 13.27 24.11 -13.76
CA GLN A 186 13.69 25.42 -13.27
C GLN A 186 14.72 25.33 -12.15
N LYS A 187 15.64 26.31 -12.05
CA LYS A 187 16.65 26.37 -10.97
C LYS A 187 16.03 26.29 -9.57
N SER A 188 14.91 26.96 -9.37
CA SER A 188 14.12 26.97 -8.14
C SER A 188 13.42 25.64 -7.85
N MET A 189 12.97 24.91 -8.87
CA MET A 189 12.40 23.57 -8.67
C MET A 189 13.47 22.52 -8.36
N LYS A 190 14.68 22.68 -8.91
CA LYS A 190 15.84 21.86 -8.51
C LYS A 190 16.03 21.92 -6.99
N ILE A 191 15.92 23.11 -6.37
CA ILE A 191 16.01 23.28 -4.90
C ILE A 191 14.99 22.40 -4.17
N GLY A 192 13.75 22.32 -4.65
CA GLY A 192 12.75 21.41 -4.09
C GLY A 192 13.20 19.95 -4.08
N SER A 193 13.82 19.49 -5.18
CA SER A 193 14.39 18.14 -5.25
C SER A 193 15.61 17.94 -4.32
N TYR A 194 16.45 18.97 -4.10
CA TYR A 194 17.49 18.92 -3.07
C TYR A 194 16.90 18.81 -1.65
N ILE A 195 15.83 19.54 -1.38
CA ILE A 195 15.12 19.48 -0.09
C ILE A 195 14.58 18.07 0.13
N ASN A 196 13.98 17.44 -0.89
CA ASN A 196 13.53 16.06 -0.81
C ASN A 196 14.69 15.10 -0.49
N SER A 197 15.80 15.18 -1.25
CA SER A 197 17.01 14.40 -0.99
C SER A 197 17.52 14.56 0.44
N ALA A 198 17.59 15.79 0.95
CA ALA A 198 18.01 16.07 2.31
C ALA A 198 17.02 15.48 3.33
N ASN A 199 15.71 15.62 3.09
CA ASN A 199 14.68 15.07 3.96
C ASN A 199 14.78 13.54 4.06
N THR A 200 14.94 12.83 2.93
CA THR A 200 15.16 11.38 2.90
C THR A 200 16.44 11.00 3.66
N ILE A 201 17.55 11.68 3.40
CA ILE A 201 18.83 11.42 4.09
C ILE A 201 18.70 11.58 5.61
N ILE A 202 18.04 12.65 6.05
CA ILE A 202 17.84 12.94 7.47
C ILE A 202 16.91 11.91 8.10
N HIS A 203 15.84 11.53 7.40
CA HIS A 203 14.95 10.47 7.81
C HIS A 203 15.71 9.16 8.02
N ASP A 204 16.42 8.68 6.99
CA ASP A 204 17.19 7.43 7.03
C ASP A 204 18.24 7.47 8.15
N MET A 205 18.84 8.63 8.41
CA MET A 205 19.78 8.81 9.52
C MET A 205 19.15 8.65 10.91
N ILE A 206 17.88 9.00 11.07
CA ILE A 206 17.19 9.03 12.36
C ILE A 206 16.48 7.71 12.67
N PHE A 207 15.85 7.14 11.65
CA PHE A 207 14.87 6.06 11.81
C PHE A 207 15.41 4.69 11.41
N ASP A 208 16.37 4.59 10.49
CA ASP A 208 16.92 3.29 10.10
C ASP A 208 17.74 2.68 11.24
N ARG A 209 17.31 1.51 11.72
CA ARG A 209 18.16 0.65 12.54
C ARG A 209 19.25 0.05 11.67
N ASP A 210 20.45 -0.03 12.22
CA ASP A 210 21.56 -0.67 11.53
C ASP A 210 22.40 -1.54 12.46
N LYS A 211 23.43 -2.16 11.89
CA LYS A 211 24.34 -3.08 12.60
C LYS A 211 24.99 -2.48 13.85
N TRP A 212 25.03 -1.15 13.98
CA TRP A 212 25.54 -0.50 15.19
C TRP A 212 24.55 -0.57 16.35
N ASP A 213 23.25 -0.51 16.05
CA ASP A 213 22.21 -0.74 17.05
C ASP A 213 22.26 -2.19 17.52
N ASP A 214 22.44 -3.14 16.59
CA ASP A 214 22.65 -4.55 16.94
C ASP A 214 23.92 -4.76 17.78
N LEU A 215 25.00 -4.03 17.48
CA LEU A 215 26.26 -4.10 18.23
C LEU A 215 26.11 -3.53 19.64
N LEU A 216 25.42 -2.41 19.79
CA LEU A 216 25.10 -1.82 21.09
C LEU A 216 24.22 -2.77 21.91
N ASP A 217 23.22 -3.37 21.29
CA ASP A 217 22.31 -4.34 21.92
C ASP A 217 23.08 -5.58 22.39
N LYS A 218 23.99 -6.10 21.57
CA LYS A 218 24.91 -7.18 21.96
C LYS A 218 25.83 -6.77 23.11
N TRP A 219 26.39 -5.56 23.09
CA TRP A 219 27.26 -5.07 24.17
C TRP A 219 26.49 -4.94 25.49
N ARG A 220 25.22 -4.51 25.45
CA ARG A 220 24.35 -4.48 26.63
C ARG A 220 24.09 -5.86 27.23
N GLY A 221 24.04 -6.90 26.39
CA GLY A 221 23.86 -8.30 26.81
C GLY A 221 25.13 -9.01 27.31
N THR A 222 26.28 -8.33 27.37
CA THR A 222 27.52 -8.88 27.96
C THR A 222 27.56 -8.70 29.48
N ASP A 223 28.54 -9.33 30.14
CA ASP A 223 28.78 -9.25 31.60
C ASP A 223 28.59 -7.84 32.17
N ILE A 224 27.98 -7.75 33.36
CA ILE A 224 27.55 -6.49 34.01
C ILE A 224 28.68 -5.45 34.19
N ARG A 225 29.93 -5.93 34.27
CA ARG A 225 31.14 -5.11 34.43
C ARG A 225 31.57 -4.40 33.15
N LEU A 226 31.16 -4.89 31.99
CA LEU A 226 31.45 -4.33 30.67
C LEU A 226 30.24 -3.58 30.10
N SER A 227 29.02 -3.94 30.51
CA SER A 227 27.78 -3.35 29.99
C SER A 227 27.40 -2.00 30.61
N PHE A 228 27.96 -1.60 31.76
CA PHE A 228 27.64 -0.30 32.39
C PHE A 228 27.86 0.90 31.46
N ALA A 229 28.92 0.87 30.63
CA ALA A 229 29.20 1.92 29.65
C ALA A 229 28.16 1.93 28.53
N ALA A 230 27.74 0.75 28.04
CA ALA A 230 26.68 0.62 27.05
C ALA A 230 25.34 1.15 27.57
N TRP A 231 25.00 0.85 28.83
CA TRP A 231 23.82 1.37 29.51
C TRP A 231 23.87 2.89 29.67
N ALA A 232 25.04 3.48 29.96
CA ALA A 232 25.21 4.93 30.06
C ALA A 232 25.07 5.66 28.70
N ILE A 233 25.52 5.04 27.61
CA ILE A 233 25.50 5.64 26.27
C ILE A 233 24.11 5.55 25.63
N THR A 234 23.32 4.54 25.98
CA THR A 234 22.00 4.30 25.36
C THR A 234 21.05 5.51 25.50
N PRO A 235 20.88 6.13 26.69
CA PRO A 235 20.13 7.38 26.83
C PRO A 235 20.69 8.54 26.00
N VAL A 236 22.02 8.61 25.84
CA VAL A 236 22.69 9.66 25.04
C VAL A 236 22.37 9.48 23.56
N ILE A 237 22.42 8.25 23.02
CA ILE A 237 22.03 7.95 21.64
C ILE A 237 20.55 8.26 21.43
N TRP A 238 19.70 7.88 22.38
CA TRP A 238 18.28 8.22 22.34
C TRP A 238 18.07 9.73 22.31
N LEU A 239 18.78 10.50 23.14
CA LEU A 239 18.69 11.95 23.18
C LEU A 239 19.14 12.59 21.86
N ILE A 240 20.26 12.13 21.29
CA ILE A 240 20.73 12.57 19.98
C ILE A 240 19.65 12.32 18.93
N ARG A 241 19.03 11.13 18.91
CA ARG A 241 17.93 10.82 17.99
C ARG A 241 16.73 11.73 18.21
N GLN A 242 16.34 12.02 19.46
CA GLN A 242 15.23 12.94 19.74
C GLN A 242 15.50 14.36 19.25
N LEU A 243 16.72 14.87 19.46
CA LEU A 243 17.13 16.17 18.93
C LEU A 243 17.03 16.19 17.40
N LEU A 244 17.58 15.17 16.72
CA LEU A 244 17.48 15.07 15.26
C LEU A 244 16.03 14.93 14.78
N ARG A 245 15.16 14.21 15.52
CA ARG A 245 13.72 14.09 15.23
C ARG A 245 13.01 15.43 15.29
N LEU A 246 13.30 16.26 16.29
CA LEU A 246 12.72 17.60 16.40
C LEU A 246 13.04 18.45 15.17
N PHE A 247 14.30 18.42 14.72
CA PHE A 247 14.71 19.12 13.50
C PHE A 247 14.06 18.52 12.25
N TYR A 248 13.98 17.20 12.15
CA TYR A 248 13.29 16.53 11.05
C TYR A 248 11.82 16.95 10.96
N GLN A 249 11.11 17.03 12.10
CA GLN A 249 9.73 17.51 12.12
C GLN A 249 9.60 18.93 11.57
N PHE A 250 10.50 19.84 11.95
CA PHE A 250 10.54 21.19 11.41
C PHE A 250 10.78 21.20 9.89
N LEU A 251 11.78 20.44 9.40
CA LEU A 251 12.07 20.32 7.97
C LEU A 251 10.90 19.72 7.19
N ASN A 252 10.27 18.68 7.72
CA ASN A 252 9.15 18.00 7.09
C ASN A 252 7.92 18.92 6.96
N VAL A 253 7.65 19.77 7.96
CA VAL A 253 6.59 20.79 7.88
C VAL A 253 6.90 21.80 6.77
N MET A 254 8.14 22.26 6.67
CA MET A 254 8.54 23.18 5.60
C MET A 254 8.45 22.52 4.22
N TYR A 255 8.93 21.28 4.08
CA TYR A 255 8.90 20.51 2.85
C TYR A 255 7.47 20.22 2.38
N SER A 256 6.60 19.73 3.25
CA SER A 256 5.19 19.42 2.91
C SER A 256 4.40 20.67 2.46
N SER A 257 4.75 21.85 2.97
CA SER A 257 4.15 23.10 2.48
C SER A 257 4.61 23.45 1.05
N LEU A 258 5.85 23.11 0.71
CA LEU A 258 6.48 23.38 -0.57
C LEU A 258 6.09 22.35 -1.65
N SER A 259 5.96 21.08 -1.27
CA SER A 259 5.68 19.97 -2.20
C SER A 259 4.42 20.24 -3.02
N ARG A 260 3.34 20.70 -2.39
CA ARG A 260 2.08 21.04 -3.08
C ARG A 260 2.26 22.11 -4.17
N GLU A 261 3.05 23.14 -3.90
CA GLU A 261 3.34 24.18 -4.91
C GLU A 261 4.26 23.65 -6.03
N MET A 262 5.13 22.68 -5.71
CA MET A 262 5.95 22.00 -6.72
C MET A 262 5.09 21.16 -7.68
N GLU A 263 4.09 20.45 -7.16
CA GLU A 263 3.14 19.66 -7.96
C GLU A 263 2.39 20.56 -8.95
N PHE A 264 1.82 21.67 -8.48
CA PHE A 264 1.13 22.61 -9.35
C PHE A 264 2.04 23.20 -10.44
N ASN A 265 3.31 23.48 -10.12
CA ASN A 265 4.23 23.97 -11.14
C ASN A 265 4.64 22.86 -12.13
N ALA A 266 4.86 21.63 -11.65
CA ALA A 266 5.14 20.48 -12.50
C ALA A 266 3.98 20.21 -13.48
N ASP A 267 2.73 20.32 -13.01
CA ASP A 267 1.54 20.26 -13.88
C ASP A 267 1.56 21.37 -14.94
N LYS A 268 1.97 22.60 -14.59
CA LYS A 268 2.14 23.68 -15.57
C LYS A 268 3.24 23.42 -16.60
N VAL A 269 4.31 22.74 -16.21
CA VAL A 269 5.36 22.30 -17.14
C VAL A 269 4.82 21.22 -18.08
N ALA A 270 4.01 20.28 -17.56
CA ALA A 270 3.31 19.30 -18.40
C ALA A 270 2.34 19.97 -19.37
N VAL A 271 1.58 20.97 -18.92
CA VAL A 271 0.66 21.76 -19.76
C VAL A 271 1.42 22.48 -20.88
N LYS A 272 2.61 23.03 -20.57
CA LYS A 272 3.47 23.65 -21.58
C LYS A 272 3.88 22.66 -22.69
N ALA A 273 4.10 21.39 -22.35
CA ALA A 273 4.56 20.38 -23.30
C ALA A 273 3.40 19.69 -24.06
N SER A 274 2.24 19.50 -23.41
CA SER A 274 1.19 18.60 -23.90
C SER A 274 -0.22 19.20 -23.93
N GLY A 275 -0.42 20.41 -23.40
CA GLY A 275 -1.76 20.99 -23.21
C GLY A 275 -2.37 20.64 -21.85
N SER A 276 -3.51 21.25 -21.55
CA SER A 276 -4.12 21.17 -20.21
C SER A 276 -4.80 19.83 -19.93
N ASP A 277 -5.40 19.19 -20.93
CA ASP A 277 -6.21 17.98 -20.72
C ASP A 277 -5.37 16.70 -20.51
N PRO A 278 -4.23 16.45 -21.19
CA PRO A 278 -3.51 15.18 -21.05
C PRO A 278 -3.05 14.83 -19.64
N ILE A 279 -2.55 15.80 -18.85
CA ILE A 279 -2.16 15.53 -17.47
C ILE A 279 -3.37 15.21 -16.57
N VAL A 280 -4.52 15.86 -16.81
CA VAL A 280 -5.75 15.65 -16.05
C VAL A 280 -6.38 14.30 -16.41
N SER A 281 -6.44 13.98 -17.70
CA SER A 281 -6.91 12.69 -18.21
C SER A 281 -6.04 11.54 -17.70
N ALA A 282 -4.72 11.72 -17.65
CA ALA A 282 -3.81 10.73 -17.06
C ALA A 282 -4.15 10.49 -15.58
N LEU A 283 -4.28 11.54 -14.77
CA LEU A 283 -4.66 11.42 -13.35
C LEU A 283 -6.00 10.68 -13.18
N TRP A 284 -6.94 10.90 -14.08
CA TRP A 284 -8.25 10.25 -14.04
C TRP A 284 -8.18 8.75 -14.35
N LYS A 285 -7.27 8.32 -15.24
CA LYS A 285 -7.10 6.91 -15.63
C LYS A 285 -6.16 6.11 -14.73
N LEU A 286 -5.21 6.77 -14.06
CA LEU A 286 -4.14 6.10 -13.32
C LEU A 286 -4.65 5.22 -12.17
N ASP A 287 -5.73 5.62 -11.48
CA ASP A 287 -6.31 4.85 -10.38
C ASP A 287 -6.85 3.50 -10.87
N ASP A 288 -7.67 3.53 -11.92
CA ASP A 288 -8.22 2.32 -12.51
C ASP A 288 -7.14 1.45 -13.18
N GLY A 289 -6.15 2.07 -13.83
CA GLY A 289 -5.00 1.36 -14.39
C GLY A 289 -4.14 0.68 -13.32
N SER A 290 -3.90 1.36 -12.20
CA SER A 290 -3.20 0.80 -11.03
C SER A 290 -3.98 -0.38 -10.44
N ASN A 291 -5.29 -0.25 -10.31
CA ASN A 291 -6.15 -1.34 -9.84
C ASN A 291 -6.10 -2.55 -10.81
N ALA A 292 -6.18 -2.33 -12.11
CA ALA A 292 -6.10 -3.38 -13.12
C ALA A 292 -4.76 -4.13 -13.05
N TRP A 293 -3.65 -3.40 -12.95
CA TRP A 293 -2.32 -3.99 -12.80
C TRP A 293 -2.16 -4.77 -11.50
N ASN A 294 -2.53 -4.17 -10.36
CA ASN A 294 -2.43 -4.80 -9.05
C ASN A 294 -3.28 -6.08 -8.98
N ASN A 295 -4.49 -6.06 -9.53
CA ASN A 295 -5.34 -7.25 -9.63
C ASN A 295 -4.69 -8.34 -10.50
N THR A 296 -4.12 -7.97 -11.64
CA THR A 296 -3.39 -8.91 -12.51
C THR A 296 -2.23 -9.58 -11.77
N VAL A 297 -1.41 -8.80 -11.06
CA VAL A 297 -0.29 -9.33 -10.25
C VAL A 297 -0.81 -10.19 -9.09
N ASN A 298 -1.93 -9.83 -8.47
CA ASN A 298 -2.56 -10.63 -7.42
C ASN A 298 -3.07 -11.97 -7.96
N TYR A 299 -3.70 -12.01 -9.14
CA TYR A 299 -4.08 -13.27 -9.78
C TYR A 299 -2.86 -14.13 -10.11
N ALA A 300 -1.77 -13.51 -10.58
CA ALA A 300 -0.52 -14.21 -10.82
C ALA A 300 0.09 -14.77 -9.53
N TYR A 301 0.00 -14.03 -8.41
CA TYR A 301 0.41 -14.53 -7.10
C TYR A 301 -0.39 -15.77 -6.70
N VAL A 302 -1.73 -15.72 -6.79
CA VAL A 302 -2.59 -16.85 -6.41
C VAL A 302 -2.33 -18.06 -7.32
N ALA A 303 -2.25 -17.85 -8.64
CA ALA A 303 -1.93 -18.89 -9.61
C ALA A 303 -0.55 -19.54 -9.35
N SER A 304 0.45 -18.73 -8.99
CA SER A 304 1.81 -19.20 -8.69
C SER A 304 1.86 -20.14 -7.48
N GLN A 305 0.94 -19.99 -6.52
CA GLN A 305 0.83 -20.94 -5.40
C GLN A 305 0.42 -22.34 -5.85
N LYS A 306 -0.18 -22.46 -7.03
CA LYS A 306 -0.55 -23.71 -7.70
C LYS A 306 0.44 -24.15 -8.77
N GLY A 307 1.62 -23.51 -8.84
CA GLY A 307 2.61 -23.76 -9.88
C GLY A 307 2.19 -23.27 -11.28
N ILE A 308 1.13 -22.47 -11.38
CA ILE A 308 0.68 -21.86 -12.63
C ILE A 308 1.40 -20.52 -12.80
N ALA A 309 1.98 -20.31 -13.97
CA ALA A 309 2.64 -19.05 -14.33
C ALA A 309 2.38 -18.71 -15.80
N VAL A 310 2.62 -17.47 -16.20
CA VAL A 310 2.53 -17.01 -17.59
C VAL A 310 3.84 -16.36 -18.03
N ASN A 311 4.09 -16.32 -19.34
CA ASN A 311 5.30 -15.69 -19.88
C ASN A 311 5.23 -14.17 -19.83
N ASN A 312 4.03 -13.60 -19.96
CA ASN A 312 3.81 -12.18 -20.05
C ASN A 312 2.59 -11.79 -19.20
N LEU A 313 2.77 -11.03 -18.13
CA LEU A 313 1.65 -10.52 -17.32
C LEU A 313 0.98 -9.29 -17.96
N TYR A 314 1.68 -8.59 -18.85
CA TYR A 314 1.20 -7.34 -19.43
C TYR A 314 0.13 -7.58 -20.51
N GLU A 315 0.11 -8.74 -21.17
CA GLU A 315 -1.00 -9.10 -22.08
C GLU A 315 -2.33 -9.24 -21.30
N HIS A 316 -2.28 -9.81 -20.09
CA HIS A 316 -3.44 -9.95 -19.21
C HIS A 316 -3.86 -8.62 -18.61
N SER A 317 -2.89 -7.79 -18.20
CA SER A 317 -3.18 -6.45 -17.70
C SER A 317 -3.75 -5.54 -18.79
N SER A 318 -3.22 -5.62 -20.01
CA SER A 318 -3.77 -4.93 -21.19
C SER A 318 -5.23 -5.35 -21.45
N HIS A 319 -5.55 -6.64 -21.40
CA HIS A 319 -6.92 -7.12 -21.56
C HIS A 319 -7.86 -6.54 -20.50
N ALA A 320 -7.48 -6.60 -19.23
CA ALA A 320 -8.28 -6.04 -18.13
C ALA A 320 -8.46 -4.51 -18.26
N THR A 321 -7.41 -3.81 -18.70
CA THR A 321 -7.41 -2.35 -18.86
C THR A 321 -8.31 -1.90 -20.02
N GLN A 322 -8.40 -2.66 -21.11
CA GLN A 322 -9.27 -2.31 -22.24
C GLN A 322 -10.75 -2.23 -21.87
N GLU A 323 -11.25 -3.14 -21.05
CA GLU A 323 -12.64 -3.11 -20.57
C GLU A 323 -12.92 -1.88 -19.70
N ILE A 324 -11.97 -1.53 -18.83
CA ILE A 324 -12.03 -0.33 -17.99
C ILE A 324 -12.02 0.93 -18.83
N LEU A 325 -11.09 1.05 -19.78
CA LEU A 325 -10.96 2.22 -20.65
C LEU A 325 -12.23 2.42 -21.51
N SER A 326 -12.88 1.34 -21.93
CA SER A 326 -14.16 1.41 -22.65
C SER A 326 -15.26 2.04 -21.79
N LYS A 327 -15.39 1.62 -20.52
CA LYS A 327 -16.33 2.21 -19.56
C LYS A 327 -15.98 3.67 -19.23
N LEU A 328 -14.70 3.98 -19.10
CA LEU A 328 -14.24 5.36 -18.91
C LEU A 328 -14.55 6.24 -20.11
N GLN A 329 -14.47 5.72 -21.34
CA GLN A 329 -14.83 6.49 -22.53
C GLN A 329 -16.32 6.86 -22.54
N GLU A 330 -17.20 5.96 -22.11
CA GLU A 330 -18.63 6.27 -21.94
C GLU A 330 -18.85 7.37 -20.90
N LYS A 331 -18.19 7.27 -19.74
CA LYS A 331 -18.23 8.31 -18.69
C LYS A 331 -17.69 9.65 -19.20
N PHE A 332 -16.59 9.64 -19.96
CA PHE A 332 -15.95 10.82 -20.51
C PHE A 332 -16.92 11.64 -21.38
N ASN A 333 -17.72 10.95 -22.20
CA ASN A 333 -18.72 11.61 -23.05
C ASN A 333 -19.77 12.37 -22.23
N ALA A 334 -20.14 11.84 -21.07
CA ALA A 334 -21.12 12.42 -20.15
C ALA A 334 -20.56 13.54 -19.25
N LEU A 335 -19.23 13.75 -19.22
CA LEU A 335 -18.62 14.76 -18.36
C LEU A 335 -19.06 16.18 -18.75
N PRO A 336 -19.29 17.08 -17.75
CA PRO A 336 -19.59 18.47 -18.01
C PRO A 336 -18.39 19.23 -18.60
N VAL A 337 -18.65 20.39 -19.18
CA VAL A 337 -17.59 21.29 -19.67
C VAL A 337 -16.98 22.04 -18.48
N HIS A 338 -15.65 22.13 -18.44
CA HIS A 338 -14.94 22.90 -17.43
C HIS A 338 -15.01 24.41 -17.75
N PRO A 339 -15.19 25.30 -16.76
CA PRO A 339 -15.36 26.75 -17.02
C PRO A 339 -14.23 27.41 -17.83
N GLU A 340 -12.99 26.98 -17.59
CA GLU A 340 -11.81 27.49 -18.31
C GLU A 340 -11.60 26.83 -19.70
N GLY A 341 -12.24 25.69 -19.99
CA GLY A 341 -12.07 24.92 -21.23
C GLY A 341 -11.83 23.41 -21.01
N GLY A 342 -12.18 22.59 -22.00
CA GLY A 342 -12.10 21.12 -21.92
C GLY A 342 -13.24 20.49 -21.09
N LYS A 343 -13.14 19.18 -20.82
CA LYS A 343 -14.09 18.42 -19.99
C LYS A 343 -13.69 18.44 -18.53
N ARG A 344 -14.60 18.67 -17.58
CA ARG A 344 -14.30 18.59 -16.14
C ARG A 344 -14.26 17.12 -15.70
N PHE A 345 -13.13 16.67 -15.16
CA PHE A 345 -12.91 15.26 -14.78
C PHE A 345 -13.23 14.96 -13.31
N PHE A 346 -13.02 15.92 -12.41
CA PHE A 346 -13.18 15.72 -10.97
C PHE A 346 -14.25 16.64 -10.35
N ASP A 347 -15.12 16.06 -9.53
CA ASP A 347 -16.17 16.78 -8.79
C ASP A 347 -15.71 17.23 -7.40
N ASP A 348 -16.47 18.14 -6.78
CA ASP A 348 -16.15 18.73 -5.45
C ASP A 348 -16.10 17.69 -4.31
N ALA A 349 -16.58 16.45 -4.52
CA ALA A 349 -16.58 15.35 -3.56
C ALA A 349 -15.42 14.35 -3.76
N ASP A 350 -14.71 14.42 -4.89
CA ASP A 350 -13.60 13.50 -5.22
C ASP A 350 -12.31 13.98 -4.56
N HIS A 351 -12.24 13.73 -3.25
CA HIS A 351 -11.06 13.99 -2.42
C HIS A 351 -10.22 12.73 -2.20
N ALA A 352 -10.32 11.75 -3.09
CA ALA A 352 -9.46 10.57 -3.03
C ALA A 352 -8.07 10.98 -3.54
N VAL A 353 -7.17 11.22 -2.60
CA VAL A 353 -5.74 11.13 -2.87
C VAL A 353 -5.38 9.66 -2.62
N VAL A 354 -4.90 8.96 -3.65
CA VAL A 354 -4.40 7.59 -3.49
C VAL A 354 -3.35 7.57 -2.37
N GLY A 355 -3.37 6.57 -1.50
CA GLY A 355 -2.48 6.52 -0.33
C GLY A 355 -0.97 6.62 -0.64
N MET A 356 -0.55 6.28 -1.86
CA MET A 356 0.83 6.45 -2.33
C MET A 356 1.21 7.92 -2.59
N TYR A 357 0.23 8.80 -2.80
CA TYR A 357 0.37 10.22 -3.10
C TYR A 357 -0.22 11.13 -2.00
N ALA A 358 -0.39 10.65 -0.76
CA ALA A 358 -0.95 11.43 0.37
C ALA A 358 -0.27 12.80 0.62
N SER A 359 0.94 13.02 0.09
CA SER A 359 1.67 14.29 0.09
C SER A 359 1.32 15.25 -1.06
N HIS A 360 0.54 14.82 -2.05
CA HIS A 360 0.13 15.57 -3.24
C HIS A 360 -1.19 16.34 -2.98
N PRO A 361 -1.43 17.46 -3.69
CA PRO A 361 -2.74 18.11 -3.70
C PRO A 361 -3.83 17.18 -4.26
N SER A 362 -5.11 17.48 -3.96
CA SER A 362 -6.23 16.76 -4.56
C SER A 362 -6.23 16.86 -6.09
N ASN A 363 -6.69 15.81 -6.77
CA ASN A 363 -6.78 15.78 -8.23
C ASN A 363 -7.63 16.94 -8.78
N GLN A 364 -8.71 17.33 -8.08
CA GLN A 364 -9.48 18.54 -8.38
C GLN A 364 -8.61 19.80 -8.38
N SER A 365 -7.82 20.03 -7.33
CA SER A 365 -6.98 21.24 -7.24
C SER A 365 -5.94 21.26 -8.37
N ARG A 366 -5.46 20.08 -8.77
CA ARG A 366 -4.51 19.92 -9.88
C ARG A 366 -5.17 20.18 -11.23
N GLU A 367 -6.41 19.73 -11.43
CA GLU A 367 -7.21 20.05 -12.63
C GLU A 367 -7.42 21.56 -12.77
N GLU A 368 -7.90 22.21 -11.71
CA GLU A 368 -8.11 23.66 -11.69
C GLU A 368 -6.82 24.43 -11.99
N ASN A 369 -5.70 23.99 -11.41
CA ASN A 369 -4.40 24.55 -11.71
C ASN A 369 -3.99 24.28 -13.16
N ALA A 370 -4.09 23.06 -13.68
CA ALA A 370 -3.68 22.71 -15.05
C ALA A 370 -4.47 23.50 -16.11
N LYS A 371 -5.74 23.78 -15.85
CA LYS A 371 -6.66 24.46 -16.77
C LYS A 371 -6.72 25.98 -16.63
N LYS A 372 -5.95 26.61 -15.74
CA LYS A 372 -5.98 28.07 -15.55
C LYS A 372 -4.67 28.78 -15.90
N PRO A 373 -4.52 29.41 -17.08
CA PRO A 373 -5.46 29.38 -18.22
C PRO A 373 -5.41 28.03 -18.95
N TYR A 374 -6.46 27.74 -19.72
CA TYR A 374 -6.57 26.51 -20.48
C TYR A 374 -5.72 26.60 -21.75
N VAL A 375 -4.97 25.53 -22.03
CA VAL A 375 -4.10 25.42 -23.21
C VAL A 375 -4.54 24.21 -24.02
N PRO A 376 -5.20 24.41 -25.19
CA PRO A 376 -5.60 23.31 -26.05
C PRO A 376 -4.40 22.69 -26.75
N CYS A 377 -4.47 21.38 -27.02
CA CYS A 377 -3.48 20.65 -27.80
C CYS A 377 -4.14 19.41 -28.42
N ASP A 378 -3.63 18.97 -29.56
CA ASP A 378 -4.11 17.76 -30.22
C ASP A 378 -3.77 16.50 -29.39
N TYR A 379 -4.71 15.56 -29.37
CA TYR A 379 -4.54 14.28 -28.71
C TYR A 379 -3.96 13.23 -29.66
N ASP A 380 -2.97 12.49 -29.18
CA ASP A 380 -2.44 11.31 -29.84
C ASP A 380 -2.84 10.08 -29.02
N GLU A 381 -3.89 9.40 -29.48
CA GLU A 381 -4.50 8.26 -28.79
C GLU A 381 -3.72 6.95 -28.96
N ARG A 382 -2.62 6.95 -29.72
CA ARG A 382 -1.80 5.75 -29.92
C ARG A 382 -1.16 5.30 -28.60
N SER A 383 -0.85 4.01 -28.51
CA SER A 383 -0.23 3.43 -27.31
C SER A 383 1.23 3.88 -27.12
N PRO A 384 1.67 4.21 -25.89
CA PRO A 384 3.07 4.45 -25.53
C PRO A 384 3.98 3.25 -25.77
N TRP A 385 3.45 2.02 -25.81
CA TRP A 385 4.24 0.82 -26.10
C TRP A 385 5.01 0.90 -27.43
N LEU A 386 4.51 1.69 -28.39
CA LEU A 386 5.18 1.95 -29.67
C LEU A 386 6.60 2.56 -29.49
N LEU A 387 6.87 3.25 -28.39
CA LEU A 387 8.18 3.84 -28.10
C LEU A 387 9.24 2.81 -27.71
N PHE A 388 8.82 1.61 -27.29
CA PHE A 388 9.68 0.62 -26.65
C PHE A 388 10.21 -0.45 -27.63
N GLY A 389 9.93 -0.36 -28.93
CA GLY A 389 10.44 -1.30 -29.93
C GLY A 389 9.91 -2.71 -29.69
N ASN A 390 10.79 -3.69 -29.40
CA ASN A 390 10.37 -5.03 -28.98
C ASN A 390 9.85 -5.03 -27.53
N TYR A 391 8.69 -4.40 -27.33
CA TYR A 391 8.10 -4.28 -26.00
C TYR A 391 7.64 -5.62 -25.43
N THR A 392 7.22 -6.59 -26.26
CA THR A 392 6.85 -7.95 -25.81
C THR A 392 8.01 -8.63 -25.09
N GLY A 393 9.22 -8.61 -25.67
CA GLY A 393 10.39 -9.17 -25.00
C GLY A 393 10.74 -8.47 -23.68
N LEU A 394 10.53 -7.16 -23.59
CA LEU A 394 10.73 -6.39 -22.36
C LEU A 394 9.68 -6.75 -21.29
N GLN A 395 8.42 -6.92 -21.69
CA GLN A 395 7.31 -7.34 -20.83
C GLN A 395 7.55 -8.75 -20.25
N GLU A 396 8.01 -9.70 -21.06
CA GLU A 396 8.37 -11.05 -20.59
C GLU A 396 9.56 -11.01 -19.63
N GLN A 397 10.58 -10.19 -19.94
CA GLN A 397 11.73 -10.02 -19.05
C GLN A 397 11.29 -9.45 -17.70
N MET A 398 10.42 -8.44 -17.69
CA MET A 398 9.88 -7.87 -16.47
C MET A 398 8.98 -8.87 -15.72
N THR A 399 8.19 -9.67 -16.43
CA THR A 399 7.37 -10.74 -15.84
C THR A 399 8.23 -11.72 -15.05
N ARG A 400 9.39 -12.13 -15.58
CA ARG A 400 10.36 -12.97 -14.84
C ARG A 400 10.91 -12.29 -13.59
N VAL A 401 11.16 -10.98 -13.64
CA VAL A 401 11.56 -10.19 -12.47
C VAL A 401 10.45 -10.17 -11.43
N ILE A 402 9.18 -10.02 -11.83
CA ILE A 402 8.02 -10.06 -10.93
C ILE A 402 7.95 -11.41 -10.20
N TYR A 403 7.97 -12.53 -10.94
CA TYR A 403 7.92 -13.86 -10.33
C TYR A 403 9.06 -14.09 -9.32
N LYS A 404 10.28 -13.67 -9.66
CA LYS A 404 11.47 -13.88 -8.82
C LYS A 404 11.55 -12.92 -7.62
N GLU A 405 11.39 -11.63 -7.86
CA GLU A 405 11.64 -10.59 -6.86
C GLU A 405 10.42 -10.31 -5.98
N TYR A 406 9.21 -10.43 -6.52
CA TYR A 406 7.96 -10.11 -5.82
C TYR A 406 7.20 -11.35 -5.39
N LEU A 407 6.91 -12.28 -6.31
CA LEU A 407 6.07 -13.44 -6.01
C LEU A 407 6.83 -14.58 -5.31
N LYS A 408 8.17 -14.54 -5.36
CA LYS A 408 9.07 -15.58 -4.83
C LYS A 408 8.68 -16.98 -5.33
N ALA A 409 8.31 -17.06 -6.60
CA ALA A 409 7.83 -18.28 -7.25
C ALA A 409 8.73 -18.67 -8.44
N GLU A 410 8.91 -19.98 -8.64
CA GLU A 410 9.61 -20.53 -9.79
C GLU A 410 8.65 -20.71 -10.96
N VAL A 411 9.12 -20.39 -12.17
CA VAL A 411 8.37 -20.51 -13.42
C VAL A 411 8.96 -21.67 -14.20
N ASN A 412 8.27 -22.81 -14.23
CA ASN A 412 8.73 -24.00 -14.95
C ASN A 412 8.05 -24.09 -16.33
N GLU A 413 6.73 -24.25 -16.34
CA GLU A 413 5.93 -24.39 -17.57
C GLU A 413 4.81 -23.33 -17.60
N PRO A 414 5.02 -22.23 -18.35
CA PRO A 414 4.02 -21.18 -18.49
C PRO A 414 2.77 -21.70 -19.21
N VAL A 415 1.60 -21.36 -18.70
CA VAL A 415 0.31 -21.66 -19.35
C VAL A 415 0.03 -20.66 -20.48
N SER A 416 -0.95 -20.99 -21.32
CA SER A 416 -1.40 -20.09 -22.39
C SER A 416 -2.23 -18.93 -21.86
N PHE A 417 -2.33 -17.86 -22.66
CA PHE A 417 -3.18 -16.70 -22.36
C PHE A 417 -4.61 -17.14 -21.99
N ASN A 418 -5.25 -17.98 -22.81
CA ASN A 418 -6.63 -18.42 -22.58
C ASN A 418 -6.77 -19.23 -21.28
N ALA A 419 -5.78 -20.07 -20.93
CA ALA A 419 -5.83 -20.84 -19.69
C ALA A 419 -5.75 -19.94 -18.45
N PHE A 420 -4.93 -18.89 -18.50
CA PHE A 420 -4.84 -17.93 -17.40
C PHE A 420 -6.05 -16.99 -17.34
N GLN A 421 -6.65 -16.61 -18.48
CA GLN A 421 -7.92 -15.87 -18.50
C GLN A 421 -9.06 -16.69 -17.89
N GLU A 422 -9.13 -18.00 -18.16
CA GLU A 422 -10.13 -18.87 -17.52
C GLU A 422 -9.86 -18.98 -16.02
N PHE A 423 -8.60 -19.09 -15.59
CA PHE A 423 -8.23 -19.04 -14.18
C PHE A 423 -8.70 -17.75 -13.51
N ILE A 424 -8.47 -16.58 -14.11
CA ILE A 424 -8.92 -15.27 -13.60
C ILE A 424 -10.45 -15.22 -13.52
N LYS A 425 -11.13 -15.69 -14.55
CA LYS A 425 -12.60 -15.72 -14.61
C LYS A 425 -13.19 -16.62 -13.52
N GLU A 426 -12.63 -17.81 -13.32
CA GLU A 426 -12.99 -18.67 -12.19
C GLU A 426 -12.70 -17.97 -10.85
N GLU A 427 -11.54 -17.32 -10.71
CA GLU A 427 -11.13 -16.67 -9.47
C GLU A 427 -12.03 -15.49 -9.09
N SER A 428 -12.56 -14.77 -10.08
CA SER A 428 -13.46 -13.62 -9.90
C SER A 428 -14.95 -13.99 -9.91
N SER A 429 -15.30 -15.25 -10.20
CA SER A 429 -16.68 -15.73 -10.32
C SER A 429 -17.52 -15.44 -9.07
N GLY A 430 -18.72 -14.88 -9.27
CA GLY A 430 -19.69 -14.62 -8.21
C GLY A 430 -19.41 -13.36 -7.38
N THR A 431 -18.39 -12.56 -7.73
CA THR A 431 -18.11 -11.27 -7.05
C THR A 431 -19.27 -10.27 -7.22
N GLU A 432 -19.92 -10.26 -8.38
CA GLU A 432 -21.12 -9.46 -8.66
C GLU A 432 -22.30 -9.80 -7.71
N LEU A 433 -22.38 -11.05 -7.24
CA LEU A 433 -23.43 -11.47 -6.30
C LEU A 433 -23.21 -10.88 -4.91
N LEU A 434 -21.97 -10.57 -4.52
CA LEU A 434 -21.69 -9.87 -3.26
C LEU A 434 -22.25 -8.44 -3.29
N GLU A 435 -22.20 -7.78 -4.45
CA GLU A 435 -22.78 -6.44 -4.65
C GLU A 435 -24.31 -6.44 -4.49
N ALA A 436 -24.99 -7.49 -4.98
CA ALA A 436 -26.44 -7.66 -4.85
C ALA A 436 -26.92 -7.71 -3.38
N TYR A 437 -26.04 -8.05 -2.44
CA TYR A 437 -26.29 -8.00 -0.99
C TYR A 437 -25.53 -6.85 -0.32
N HIS A 438 -25.25 -5.79 -1.07
CA HIS A 438 -24.61 -4.56 -0.61
C HIS A 438 -23.29 -4.79 0.12
N HIS A 439 -22.53 -5.80 -0.31
CA HIS A 439 -21.23 -6.20 0.25
C HIS A 439 -21.29 -6.56 1.75
N THR A 440 -22.48 -6.86 2.30
CA THR A 440 -22.63 -7.19 3.73
C THR A 440 -21.69 -8.32 4.17
N PHE A 441 -21.50 -9.35 3.32
CA PHE A 441 -20.64 -10.49 3.61
C PHE A 441 -19.14 -10.21 3.47
N GLN A 442 -18.74 -9.03 2.96
CA GLN A 442 -17.34 -8.58 2.99
C GLN A 442 -17.01 -7.88 4.30
N ASP A 443 -18.00 -7.28 4.97
CA ASP A 443 -17.85 -6.52 6.21
C ASP A 443 -18.04 -7.38 7.47
N ARG A 444 -18.67 -8.54 7.36
CA ARG A 444 -18.98 -9.44 8.49
C ARG A 444 -19.11 -10.90 8.09
N TYR A 445 -19.01 -11.76 9.10
CA TYR A 445 -19.34 -13.19 8.97
C TYR A 445 -20.86 -13.41 8.92
N LEU A 446 -21.31 -14.32 8.07
CA LEU A 446 -22.70 -14.78 8.05
C LEU A 446 -22.98 -15.63 9.31
N HIS A 447 -24.00 -15.26 10.09
CA HIS A 447 -24.44 -16.07 11.22
C HIS A 447 -25.35 -17.21 10.74
N ILE A 448 -24.78 -18.40 10.58
CA ILE A 448 -25.54 -19.58 10.17
C ILE A 448 -26.26 -20.17 11.41
N PRO A 449 -27.61 -20.22 11.43
CA PRO A 449 -28.35 -20.82 12.54
C PRO A 449 -28.18 -22.35 12.56
N ASP A 450 -28.61 -23.04 13.62
CA ASP A 450 -28.59 -24.51 13.62
C ASP A 450 -29.50 -25.04 12.50
N LEU A 451 -28.86 -25.70 11.53
CA LEU A 451 -29.49 -26.26 10.33
C LEU A 451 -29.85 -27.74 10.49
N ARG A 452 -29.55 -28.40 11.63
CA ARG A 452 -29.77 -29.85 11.77
C ARG A 452 -31.25 -30.23 11.91
N ASN A 453 -32.08 -29.32 12.43
CA ASN A 453 -33.49 -29.58 12.64
C ASN A 453 -34.33 -29.01 11.49
N ILE A 454 -34.61 -29.84 10.48
CA ILE A 454 -35.42 -29.48 9.31
C ILE A 454 -36.82 -28.98 9.73
N GLU A 455 -37.42 -29.53 10.79
CA GLU A 455 -38.75 -29.11 11.26
C GLU A 455 -38.77 -27.68 11.82
N ALA A 456 -37.61 -27.18 12.26
CA ALA A 456 -37.41 -25.81 12.73
C ALA A 456 -37.15 -24.83 11.58
N ILE A 457 -36.84 -25.32 10.37
CA ILE A 457 -36.66 -24.52 9.16
C ILE A 457 -38.06 -24.26 8.60
N LYS A 458 -38.68 -23.17 9.06
CA LYS A 458 -39.96 -22.68 8.56
C LYS A 458 -39.93 -21.17 8.49
N GLU A 459 -40.22 -20.65 7.31
CA GLU A 459 -40.24 -19.23 7.04
C GLU A 459 -41.56 -18.87 6.35
N LYS A 460 -42.26 -17.89 6.89
CA LYS A 460 -43.62 -17.55 6.44
C LYS A 460 -43.54 -16.58 5.28
N GLY A 461 -44.43 -16.75 4.30
CA GLY A 461 -44.56 -15.81 3.18
C GLY A 461 -43.56 -16.01 2.05
N ILE A 462 -42.77 -17.11 2.04
CA ILE A 462 -41.86 -17.42 0.93
C ILE A 462 -42.59 -17.50 -0.41
N GLN A 463 -43.84 -17.96 -0.42
CA GLN A 463 -44.68 -18.08 -1.62
C GLN A 463 -44.98 -16.74 -2.32
N ASP A 464 -44.65 -15.59 -1.70
CA ASP A 464 -44.69 -14.29 -2.35
C ASP A 464 -43.50 -14.14 -3.33
N PRO A 465 -43.74 -13.91 -4.64
CA PRO A 465 -42.68 -13.69 -5.62
C PRO A 465 -41.73 -12.52 -5.28
N LEU A 466 -42.17 -11.56 -4.45
CA LEU A 466 -41.37 -10.42 -4.01
C LEU A 466 -40.54 -10.71 -2.75
N TYR A 467 -40.68 -11.86 -2.10
CA TYR A 467 -40.03 -12.17 -0.83
C TYR A 467 -38.50 -11.98 -0.88
N PHE A 468 -37.82 -12.58 -1.86
CA PHE A 468 -36.37 -12.49 -1.99
C PHE A 468 -35.88 -11.09 -2.38
N LYS A 469 -36.71 -10.31 -3.08
CA LYS A 469 -36.43 -8.89 -3.34
C LYS A 469 -36.51 -8.09 -2.03
N ASN A 470 -37.58 -8.27 -1.25
CA ASN A 470 -37.76 -7.62 0.04
C ASN A 470 -36.62 -7.98 1.01
N LEU A 471 -36.15 -9.23 0.99
CA LEU A 471 -35.00 -9.67 1.80
C LEU A 471 -33.71 -8.90 1.45
N ARG A 472 -33.46 -8.61 0.16
CA ARG A 472 -32.34 -7.77 -0.29
C ARG A 472 -32.54 -6.31 0.10
N ASP A 473 -33.76 -5.79 0.01
CA ASP A 473 -34.08 -4.42 0.45
C ASP A 473 -33.91 -4.26 1.97
N GLU A 474 -34.26 -5.27 2.77
CA GLU A 474 -34.06 -5.28 4.22
C GLU A 474 -32.56 -5.16 4.59
N VAL A 475 -31.68 -5.92 3.93
CA VAL A 475 -30.24 -5.84 4.23
C VAL A 475 -29.63 -4.52 3.77
N LYS A 476 -30.17 -3.91 2.71
CA LYS A 476 -29.80 -2.56 2.28
C LYS A 476 -30.01 -1.55 3.38
N GLU A 477 -31.16 -1.59 4.04
CA GLU A 477 -31.51 -0.70 5.15
C GLU A 477 -30.61 -0.97 6.37
N LEU A 478 -30.34 -2.24 6.70
CA LEU A 478 -29.42 -2.60 7.79
C LEU A 478 -27.98 -2.12 7.54
N MET A 479 -27.54 -2.11 6.28
CA MET A 479 -26.19 -1.66 5.91
C MET A 479 -26.03 -0.13 5.86
N LYS A 480 -27.11 0.67 5.84
CA LYS A 480 -27.02 2.14 5.85
C LYS A 480 -26.18 2.69 7.01
N PRO A 481 -26.49 2.39 8.29
CA PRO A 481 -25.69 2.87 9.41
C PRO A 481 -24.24 2.36 9.37
N VAL A 482 -23.98 1.16 8.84
CA VAL A 482 -22.60 0.65 8.65
C VAL A 482 -21.84 1.52 7.65
N LYS A 483 -22.46 1.86 6.52
CA LYS A 483 -21.85 2.71 5.48
C LYS A 483 -21.56 4.12 6.00
N GLU A 484 -22.47 4.70 6.79
CA GLU A 484 -22.25 5.99 7.45
C GLU A 484 -21.06 5.95 8.41
N LEU A 485 -20.94 4.90 9.22
CA LEU A 485 -19.78 4.71 10.13
C LEU A 485 -18.48 4.50 9.35
N ASN A 486 -18.50 3.75 8.24
CA ASN A 486 -17.32 3.59 7.37
C ASN A 486 -16.87 4.93 6.75
N GLN A 487 -17.81 5.75 6.27
CA GLN A 487 -17.51 7.10 5.79
C GLN A 487 -16.92 7.98 6.90
N LEU A 488 -17.47 7.89 8.11
CA LEU A 488 -16.96 8.59 9.28
C LEU A 488 -15.53 8.17 9.66
N LEU A 489 -15.22 6.86 9.61
CA LEU A 489 -13.86 6.36 9.83
C LEU A 489 -12.88 6.93 8.80
N VAL A 490 -13.25 6.96 7.52
CA VAL A 490 -12.43 7.58 6.46
C VAL A 490 -12.21 9.07 6.74
N GLN A 491 -13.26 9.79 7.15
CA GLN A 491 -13.18 11.20 7.51
C GLN A 491 -12.24 11.44 8.71
N ILE A 492 -12.33 10.61 9.76
CA ILE A 492 -11.44 10.67 10.94
C ILE A 492 -9.98 10.50 10.51
N VAL A 493 -9.68 9.52 9.66
CA VAL A 493 -8.33 9.27 9.13
C VAL A 493 -7.82 10.48 8.33
N LYS A 494 -8.65 11.03 7.43
CA LYS A 494 -8.31 12.25 6.66
C LYS A 494 -8.03 13.45 7.55
N ILE A 495 -8.80 13.67 8.62
CA ILE A 495 -8.56 14.76 9.58
C ILE A 495 -7.26 14.52 10.38
N ALA A 496 -7.01 13.28 10.81
CA ALA A 496 -5.78 12.91 11.51
C ALA A 496 -4.54 13.17 10.65
N GLN A 497 -4.59 12.78 9.37
CA GLN A 497 -3.54 13.00 8.37
C GLN A 497 -3.42 14.48 7.94
N GLY A 498 -4.45 15.30 8.20
CA GLY A 498 -4.47 16.72 7.81
C GLY A 498 -4.81 16.94 6.33
N GLU A 499 -5.46 15.96 5.72
CA GLU A 499 -5.95 15.96 4.34
C GLU A 499 -7.34 16.62 4.22
N SER A 500 -8.05 16.78 5.34
CA SER A 500 -9.33 17.50 5.42
C SER A 500 -9.16 18.95 5.89
N LYS A 501 -10.03 19.85 5.41
CA LYS A 501 -10.17 21.23 5.93
C LYS A 501 -10.84 21.26 7.31
N GLU A 502 -11.59 20.22 7.63
CA GLU A 502 -12.26 20.07 8.93
C GLU A 502 -11.25 19.77 10.02
N LYS A 503 -11.47 20.36 11.21
CA LYS A 503 -10.55 20.24 12.36
C LYS A 503 -11.10 19.35 13.47
N SER A 504 -12.35 18.94 13.32
CA SER A 504 -13.09 18.17 14.30
C SER A 504 -14.16 17.32 13.64
N VAL A 505 -14.53 16.25 14.31
CA VAL A 505 -15.63 15.37 13.94
C VAL A 505 -16.66 15.35 15.06
N THR A 506 -17.95 15.30 14.72
CA THR A 506 -19.02 15.15 15.71
C THR A 506 -19.57 13.74 15.64
N TYR A 507 -19.61 13.05 16.79
CA TYR A 507 -20.15 11.70 16.89
C TYR A 507 -20.91 11.55 18.20
N LYS A 508 -22.11 10.96 18.17
CA LYS A 508 -23.02 10.79 19.32
C LYS A 508 -23.22 12.08 20.16
N GLY A 509 -23.26 13.24 19.49
CA GLY A 509 -23.48 14.55 20.13
C GLY A 509 -22.23 15.20 20.73
N GLU A 510 -21.07 14.53 20.71
CA GLU A 510 -19.80 15.10 21.17
C GLU A 510 -18.91 15.51 19.99
N THR A 511 -18.14 16.59 20.16
CA THR A 511 -17.21 17.08 19.14
C THR A 511 -15.76 16.78 19.53
N TYR A 512 -15.07 16.02 18.69
CA TYR A 512 -13.70 15.55 18.91
C TYR A 512 -12.72 16.37 18.07
N SER A 513 -11.69 16.93 18.72
CA SER A 513 -10.60 17.65 18.04
C SER A 513 -9.53 16.70 17.49
N LYS A 514 -8.65 17.20 16.61
CA LYS A 514 -7.53 16.45 16.02
C LYS A 514 -6.70 15.61 17.01
N LYS A 515 -6.53 16.08 18.26
CA LYS A 515 -5.77 15.36 19.30
C LYS A 515 -6.42 14.06 19.80
N LYS A 516 -7.72 13.89 19.59
CA LYS A 516 -8.50 12.72 20.03
C LYS A 516 -8.90 11.78 18.87
N MET A 517 -8.35 11.98 17.67
CA MET A 517 -8.74 11.24 16.46
C MET A 517 -8.53 9.73 16.58
N GLU A 518 -7.44 9.29 17.22
CA GLU A 518 -7.18 7.87 17.46
C GLU A 518 -8.21 7.24 18.40
N SER A 519 -8.56 7.93 19.49
CA SER A 519 -9.56 7.45 20.43
C SER A 519 -10.95 7.36 19.79
N ILE A 520 -11.39 8.38 19.04
CA ILE A 520 -12.69 8.34 18.37
C ILE A 520 -12.72 7.32 17.23
N TYR A 521 -11.60 7.12 16.53
CA TYR A 521 -11.48 6.06 15.53
C TYR A 521 -11.78 4.68 16.14
N GLN A 522 -11.17 4.37 17.28
CA GLN A 522 -11.42 3.10 17.97
C GLN A 522 -12.87 2.98 18.44
N THR A 523 -13.46 4.03 19.02
CA THR A 523 -14.87 4.01 19.44
C THR A 523 -15.83 3.78 18.27
N VAL A 524 -15.64 4.50 17.16
CA VAL A 524 -16.48 4.33 15.95
C VAL A 524 -16.29 2.94 15.34
N LEU A 525 -15.06 2.41 15.37
CA LEU A 525 -14.74 1.07 14.90
C LEU A 525 -15.44 0.00 15.75
N GLU A 526 -15.40 0.14 17.07
CA GLU A 526 -16.09 -0.74 18.03
C GLU A 526 -17.61 -0.69 17.82
N ASP A 527 -18.20 0.50 17.71
CA ASP A 527 -19.63 0.69 17.45
C ASP A 527 -20.06 0.04 16.12
N ARG A 528 -19.25 0.21 15.07
CA ARG A 528 -19.48 -0.44 13.77
C ARG A 528 -19.44 -1.96 13.89
N ASN A 529 -18.44 -2.51 14.57
CA ASN A 529 -18.30 -3.95 14.75
C ASN A 529 -19.44 -4.51 15.62
N LEU A 530 -19.87 -3.78 16.65
CA LEU A 530 -21.03 -4.15 17.46
C LEU A 530 -22.31 -4.22 16.63
N LEU A 531 -22.53 -3.22 15.77
CA LEU A 531 -23.66 -3.17 14.86
C LEU A 531 -23.68 -4.38 13.91
N LEU A 532 -22.54 -4.68 13.29
CA LEU A 532 -22.36 -5.83 12.39
C LEU A 532 -22.62 -7.17 13.09
N ASN A 533 -22.23 -7.30 14.36
CA ASN A 533 -22.38 -8.55 15.11
C ASN A 533 -23.78 -8.77 15.70
N THR A 534 -24.55 -7.71 15.97
CA THR A 534 -25.83 -7.81 16.70
C THR A 534 -27.05 -7.61 15.82
N SER A 535 -26.99 -6.71 14.84
CA SER A 535 -28.18 -6.26 14.10
C SER A 535 -28.56 -7.17 12.93
N PHE A 536 -27.66 -8.09 12.54
CA PHE A 536 -27.84 -8.94 11.35
C PHE A 536 -28.31 -10.35 11.68
N ALA A 537 -28.21 -10.82 12.94
CA ALA A 537 -28.48 -12.23 13.28
C ALA A 537 -29.90 -12.69 12.93
N THR A 538 -30.91 -11.84 13.11
CA THR A 538 -32.30 -12.15 12.73
C THR A 538 -32.45 -12.23 11.21
N TRP A 539 -31.83 -11.30 10.49
CA TRP A 539 -31.85 -11.30 9.02
C TRP A 539 -31.10 -12.50 8.45
N ASP A 540 -29.94 -12.85 9.01
CA ASP A 540 -29.16 -14.03 8.59
C ASP A 540 -29.94 -15.33 8.76
N LYS A 541 -30.68 -15.45 9.87
CA LYS A 541 -31.56 -16.60 10.10
C LYS A 541 -32.64 -16.67 9.03
N LYS A 542 -33.32 -15.56 8.76
CA LYS A 542 -34.36 -15.44 7.73
C LYS A 542 -33.79 -15.79 6.35
N PHE A 543 -32.63 -15.23 6.02
CA PHE A 543 -31.88 -15.49 4.79
C PHE A 543 -31.56 -16.99 4.64
N CYS A 544 -30.97 -17.62 5.66
CA CYS A 544 -30.65 -19.04 5.61
C CYS A 544 -31.89 -19.92 5.46
N TYR A 545 -32.92 -19.67 6.26
CA TYR A 545 -34.14 -20.48 6.25
C TYR A 545 -34.97 -20.31 4.98
N ALA A 546 -35.01 -19.11 4.40
CA ALA A 546 -35.71 -18.87 3.15
C ALA A 546 -35.16 -19.75 2.01
N TYR A 547 -33.84 -19.76 1.83
CA TYR A 547 -33.20 -20.57 0.80
C TYR A 547 -33.25 -22.07 1.09
N LEU A 548 -33.17 -22.49 2.35
CA LEU A 548 -33.30 -23.90 2.71
C LEU A 548 -34.73 -24.43 2.51
N ASN A 549 -35.76 -23.61 2.73
CA ASN A 549 -37.15 -23.98 2.47
C ASN A 549 -37.41 -24.24 0.98
N ILE A 550 -36.98 -23.34 0.10
CA ILE A 550 -37.13 -23.59 -1.35
C ILE A 550 -36.24 -24.77 -1.80
N ALA A 551 -35.09 -24.99 -1.14
CA ALA A 551 -34.25 -26.15 -1.42
C ALA A 551 -34.92 -27.46 -1.01
N LEU A 552 -35.72 -27.49 0.06
CA LEU A 552 -36.53 -28.65 0.45
C LEU A 552 -37.63 -28.92 -0.59
N GLU A 553 -38.30 -27.88 -1.08
CA GLU A 553 -39.31 -28.00 -2.15
C GLU A 553 -38.73 -28.54 -3.46
N LEU A 554 -37.46 -28.20 -3.76
CA LEU A 554 -36.77 -28.57 -5.00
C LEU A 554 -35.85 -29.80 -4.91
N ASP A 555 -35.92 -30.56 -3.81
CA ASP A 555 -35.06 -31.73 -3.53
C ASP A 555 -33.54 -31.42 -3.65
N ALA A 556 -33.15 -30.25 -3.16
CA ALA A 556 -31.78 -29.72 -3.22
C ALA A 556 -31.20 -29.34 -1.85
N TYR A 557 -31.89 -29.73 -0.76
CA TYR A 557 -31.52 -29.40 0.62
C TYR A 557 -30.10 -29.86 0.96
N ASP A 558 -29.76 -31.12 0.73
CA ASP A 558 -28.45 -31.68 1.10
C ASP A 558 -27.30 -30.94 0.42
N GLN A 559 -27.49 -30.55 -0.85
CA GLN A 559 -26.47 -29.79 -1.58
C GLN A 559 -26.26 -28.41 -0.95
N LEU A 560 -27.34 -27.66 -0.70
CA LEU A 560 -27.25 -26.33 -0.10
C LEU A 560 -26.73 -26.37 1.34
N TYR A 561 -27.13 -27.38 2.11
CA TYR A 561 -26.64 -27.62 3.46
C TYR A 561 -25.12 -27.81 3.50
N LYS A 562 -24.54 -28.56 2.55
CA LYS A 562 -23.08 -28.71 2.43
C LYS A 562 -22.38 -27.38 2.17
N HIS A 563 -22.93 -26.52 1.30
CA HIS A 563 -22.38 -25.17 1.08
C HIS A 563 -22.37 -24.35 2.37
N TYR A 564 -23.47 -24.35 3.13
CA TYR A 564 -23.52 -23.64 4.42
C TYR A 564 -22.49 -24.20 5.42
N LYS A 565 -22.38 -25.52 5.55
CA LYS A 565 -21.42 -26.14 6.49
C LYS A 565 -19.97 -25.87 6.12
N GLN A 566 -19.64 -25.90 4.84
CA GLN A 566 -18.31 -25.52 4.37
C GLN A 566 -18.02 -24.05 4.66
N HIS A 567 -18.95 -23.13 4.36
CA HIS A 567 -18.77 -21.70 4.66
C HIS A 567 -18.64 -21.46 6.17
N GLU A 568 -19.50 -22.06 7.00
CA GLU A 568 -19.43 -21.99 8.47
C GLU A 568 -18.06 -22.40 8.99
N ALA A 569 -17.51 -23.52 8.50
CA ALA A 569 -16.19 -24.01 8.91
C ALA A 569 -15.07 -23.04 8.52
N ILE A 570 -15.09 -22.52 7.29
CA ILE A 570 -14.12 -21.54 6.78
C ILE A 570 -14.19 -20.24 7.61
N SER A 571 -15.39 -19.67 7.79
CA SER A 571 -15.60 -18.43 8.55
C SER A 571 -15.19 -18.59 10.02
N THR A 572 -15.45 -19.76 10.62
CA THR A 572 -15.05 -20.05 12.00
C THR A 572 -13.53 -20.07 12.14
N ILE A 573 -12.83 -20.73 11.21
CA ILE A 573 -11.37 -20.74 11.18
C ILE A 573 -10.84 -19.33 10.96
N TYR A 574 -11.43 -18.57 10.03
CA TYR A 574 -11.04 -17.19 9.78
C TYR A 574 -11.16 -16.33 11.04
N LYS A 575 -12.30 -16.41 11.73
CA LYS A 575 -12.51 -15.74 13.02
C LYS A 575 -11.50 -16.20 14.08
N ASP A 576 -11.26 -17.50 14.21
CA ASP A 576 -10.30 -18.07 15.15
C ASP A 576 -8.88 -17.49 14.96
N PHE A 577 -8.43 -17.33 13.72
CA PHE A 577 -7.15 -16.68 13.40
C PHE A 577 -7.16 -15.18 13.73
N ALA A 578 -8.24 -14.46 13.42
CA ALA A 578 -8.36 -13.02 13.67
C ALA A 578 -8.39 -12.72 15.18
N ASP A 579 -9.15 -13.49 15.94
CA ASP A 579 -9.24 -13.40 17.40
C ASP A 579 -7.89 -13.74 18.05
N SER A 580 -7.20 -14.77 17.54
CA SER A 580 -5.87 -15.16 18.03
C SER A 580 -4.81 -14.09 17.77
N LYS A 581 -4.81 -13.46 16.59
CA LYS A 581 -3.92 -12.32 16.30
C LYS A 581 -4.19 -11.17 17.26
N THR A 582 -5.46 -10.82 17.45
CA THR A 582 -5.87 -9.74 18.37
C THR A 582 -5.43 -10.06 19.80
N GLY A 583 -5.62 -11.30 20.26
CA GLY A 583 -5.15 -11.75 21.57
C GLY A 583 -3.62 -11.66 21.73
N ILE A 584 -2.85 -12.02 20.70
CA ILE A 584 -1.38 -11.87 20.71
C ILE A 584 -0.97 -10.40 20.82
N LEU A 585 -1.61 -9.50 20.05
CA LEU A 585 -1.30 -8.08 20.07
C LEU A 585 -1.67 -7.42 21.41
N ASN A 586 -2.82 -7.78 21.98
CA ASN A 586 -3.24 -7.30 23.30
C ASN A 586 -2.28 -7.76 24.39
N ALA A 587 -1.88 -9.04 24.39
CA ALA A 587 -0.91 -9.57 25.34
C ALA A 587 0.46 -8.88 25.24
N LEU A 588 0.87 -8.51 24.02
CA LEU A 588 2.09 -7.71 23.81
C LEU A 588 1.93 -6.28 24.35
N GLN A 589 0.79 -5.64 24.10
CA GLN A 589 0.50 -4.29 24.59
C GLN A 589 0.45 -4.25 26.12
N ASP A 590 -0.17 -5.24 26.76
CA ASP A 590 -0.20 -5.38 28.22
C ASP A 590 1.21 -5.51 28.80
N LEU A 591 2.08 -6.29 28.15
CA LEU A 591 3.48 -6.41 28.55
C LEU A 591 4.24 -5.08 28.39
N GLN A 592 3.97 -4.32 27.33
CA GLN A 592 4.58 -3.00 27.10
C GLN A 592 4.08 -1.95 28.10
N ALA A 593 2.84 -2.08 28.58
CA ALA A 593 2.26 -1.21 29.59
C ALA A 593 2.84 -1.48 31.00
N LYS A 594 3.35 -2.69 31.26
CA LYS A 594 4.14 -2.97 32.47
C LYS A 594 5.46 -2.19 32.38
N GLY A 595 5.58 -1.11 33.17
CA GLY A 595 6.75 -0.21 33.16
C GLY A 595 8.12 -0.88 33.40
N SER A 596 8.15 -2.13 33.85
CA SER A 596 9.33 -3.02 33.83
C SER A 596 8.89 -4.48 33.62
N ALA A 597 9.14 -5.04 32.43
CA ALA A 597 8.93 -6.46 32.15
C ALA A 597 10.12 -7.31 32.61
N THR A 598 9.87 -8.45 33.26
CA THR A 598 10.91 -9.41 33.65
C THR A 598 11.19 -10.43 32.53
N GLU A 599 12.31 -11.16 32.61
CA GLU A 599 12.59 -12.26 31.68
C GLU A 599 11.53 -13.37 31.75
N ASP A 600 10.95 -13.60 32.94
CA ASP A 600 9.87 -14.55 33.13
C ASP A 600 8.59 -14.10 32.43
N ASP A 601 8.22 -12.81 32.50
CA ASP A 601 7.07 -12.26 31.75
C ASP A 601 7.25 -12.46 30.23
N VAL A 602 8.46 -12.23 29.72
CA VAL A 602 8.78 -12.40 28.28
C VAL A 602 8.70 -13.89 27.89
N ARG A 603 9.19 -14.79 28.75
CA ARG A 603 9.13 -16.24 28.52
C ARG A 603 7.69 -16.75 28.56
N GLU A 604 6.86 -16.24 29.47
CA GLU A 604 5.43 -16.56 29.55
C GLU A 604 4.71 -16.12 28.27
N LEU A 605 4.87 -14.86 27.85
CA LEU A 605 4.29 -14.37 26.60
C LEU A 605 4.76 -15.18 25.39
N SER A 606 6.06 -15.49 25.31
CA SER A 606 6.60 -16.38 24.27
C SER A 606 5.89 -17.73 24.27
N THR A 607 5.67 -18.33 25.43
CA THR A 607 4.98 -19.63 25.56
C THR A 607 3.52 -19.53 25.12
N THR A 608 2.81 -18.48 25.53
CA THR A 608 1.42 -18.22 25.12
C THR A 608 1.31 -18.09 23.61
N ILE A 609 2.16 -17.29 22.97
CA ILE A 609 2.16 -17.10 21.50
C ILE A 609 2.42 -18.43 20.78
N LYS A 610 3.38 -19.22 21.27
CA LYS A 610 3.68 -20.55 20.72
C LYS A 610 2.49 -21.49 20.82
N ASN A 611 1.84 -21.55 21.98
CA ASN A 611 0.67 -22.40 22.19
C ASN A 611 -0.50 -21.96 21.31
N THR A 612 -0.71 -20.65 21.14
CA THR A 612 -1.71 -20.10 20.22
C THR A 612 -1.41 -20.51 18.78
N ALA A 613 -0.17 -20.37 18.32
CA ALA A 613 0.24 -20.77 16.97
C ALA A 613 0.01 -22.28 16.71
N SER A 614 0.43 -23.14 17.63
CA SER A 614 0.17 -24.59 17.53
C SER A 614 -1.32 -24.93 17.61
N GLY A 615 -2.10 -24.21 18.43
CA GLY A 615 -3.54 -24.38 18.53
C GLY A 615 -4.29 -23.99 17.24
N LEU A 616 -3.79 -22.99 16.51
CA LEU A 616 -4.34 -22.60 15.21
C LEU A 616 -4.12 -23.66 14.13
N GLU A 617 -2.97 -24.35 14.11
CA GLU A 617 -2.76 -25.48 13.19
C GLU A 617 -3.75 -26.62 13.45
N LEU A 618 -4.05 -26.92 14.71
CA LEU A 618 -5.06 -27.93 15.07
C LEU A 618 -6.46 -27.52 14.63
N LYS A 619 -6.82 -26.23 14.72
CA LYS A 619 -8.15 -25.76 14.28
C LYS A 619 -8.38 -25.95 12.78
N LEU A 620 -7.32 -25.97 11.96
CA LEU A 620 -7.41 -26.24 10.52
C LEU A 620 -7.86 -27.67 10.22
N SER A 621 -7.64 -28.64 11.11
CA SER A 621 -8.10 -30.02 10.92
C SER A 621 -9.62 -30.15 10.91
N ARG A 622 -10.36 -29.14 11.38
CA ARG A 622 -11.83 -29.09 11.25
C ARG A 622 -12.27 -29.13 9.78
N LEU A 623 -11.42 -28.69 8.85
CA LEU A 623 -11.68 -28.83 7.41
C LEU A 623 -11.65 -30.30 6.95
N ASP A 624 -11.03 -31.22 7.69
CA ASP A 624 -11.05 -32.64 7.33
C ASP A 624 -12.40 -33.30 7.60
N GLU A 625 -13.25 -32.67 8.42
CA GLU A 625 -14.58 -33.17 8.81
C GLU A 625 -15.71 -32.69 7.89
N ILE A 626 -15.44 -31.75 6.98
CA ILE A 626 -16.46 -31.21 6.06
C ILE A 626 -16.63 -32.06 4.81
N ASP A 627 -17.87 -32.20 4.36
CA ASP A 627 -18.17 -32.71 3.02
C ASP A 627 -17.87 -31.62 1.99
N PHE A 628 -16.72 -31.74 1.34
CA PHE A 628 -16.15 -30.69 0.52
C PHE A 628 -17.01 -30.37 -0.71
N VAL A 629 -17.32 -29.09 -0.88
CA VAL A 629 -17.96 -28.52 -2.05
C VAL A 629 -16.92 -27.78 -2.88
N LYS A 630 -16.82 -28.12 -4.16
CA LYS A 630 -15.88 -27.50 -5.09
C LYS A 630 -16.04 -25.97 -5.09
N LEU A 631 -14.92 -25.26 -4.97
CA LEU A 631 -14.86 -23.81 -5.15
C LEU A 631 -14.12 -23.49 -6.46
N PRO A 632 -14.32 -22.31 -7.05
CA PRO A 632 -13.56 -21.92 -8.24
C PRO A 632 -12.05 -22.03 -8.02
N ASN A 633 -11.31 -22.61 -8.96
CA ASN A 633 -9.90 -22.97 -8.82
C ASN A 633 -9.53 -23.83 -7.60
N ILE A 634 -10.44 -24.41 -6.82
CA ILE A 634 -10.12 -25.31 -5.67
C ILE A 634 -10.93 -26.59 -5.81
N GLY A 635 -10.27 -27.65 -6.28
CA GLY A 635 -10.90 -28.91 -6.65
C GLY A 635 -11.09 -29.90 -5.50
N THR A 636 -10.30 -29.79 -4.44
CA THR A 636 -10.28 -30.75 -3.34
C THR A 636 -10.11 -30.08 -1.98
N ASN A 637 -10.46 -30.79 -0.90
CA ASN A 637 -10.23 -30.32 0.45
C ASN A 637 -8.73 -30.12 0.78
N GLN A 638 -7.86 -30.93 0.17
CA GLN A 638 -6.42 -30.76 0.32
C GLN A 638 -5.96 -29.44 -0.33
N GLU A 639 -6.44 -29.13 -1.53
CA GLU A 639 -6.17 -27.84 -2.17
C GLU A 639 -6.74 -26.66 -1.37
N LEU A 640 -7.87 -26.82 -0.69
CA LEU A 640 -8.44 -25.79 0.19
C LEU A 640 -7.47 -25.48 1.35
N LYS A 641 -6.94 -26.51 2.01
CA LYS A 641 -5.96 -26.35 3.10
C LYS A 641 -4.66 -25.71 2.60
N GLU A 642 -4.14 -26.16 1.47
CA GLU A 642 -2.91 -25.60 0.87
C GLU A 642 -3.09 -24.15 0.41
N ALA A 643 -4.31 -23.77 -0.02
CA ALA A 643 -4.64 -22.39 -0.35
C ALA A 643 -4.70 -21.47 0.88
N ILE A 644 -4.94 -22.02 2.08
CA ILE A 644 -4.90 -21.30 3.36
C ILE A 644 -3.45 -21.16 3.84
N ILE A 645 -2.76 -22.29 4.00
CA ILE A 645 -1.41 -22.37 4.55
C ILE A 645 -0.65 -23.57 3.97
N LYS A 646 0.64 -23.41 3.67
CA LYS A 646 1.49 -24.55 3.31
C LYS A 646 1.91 -25.32 4.58
N PRO A 647 2.05 -26.65 4.51
CA PRO A 647 2.46 -27.45 5.67
C PRO A 647 3.75 -26.92 6.33
N GLY A 648 3.69 -26.70 7.64
CA GLY A 648 4.83 -26.27 8.45
C GLY A 648 5.18 -24.78 8.40
N GLU A 649 4.43 -23.92 7.70
CA GLU A 649 4.69 -22.47 7.68
C GLU A 649 4.46 -21.79 9.05
N LEU A 650 3.57 -22.33 9.90
CA LEU A 650 3.31 -21.83 11.25
C LEU A 650 4.06 -22.61 12.33
N ALA A 651 4.95 -23.53 11.93
CA ALA A 651 5.68 -24.40 12.84
C ALA A 651 6.53 -23.61 13.84
N VAL A 652 6.33 -23.90 15.12
CA VAL A 652 7.02 -23.23 16.23
C VAL A 652 8.40 -23.83 16.46
N LYS A 653 9.46 -23.01 16.40
CA LYS A 653 10.83 -23.41 16.73
C LYS A 653 11.11 -23.37 18.24
N PRO A 654 12.02 -24.22 18.75
CA PRO A 654 12.51 -24.15 20.13
C PRO A 654 13.31 -22.85 20.38
N GLY A 655 13.36 -22.40 21.65
CA GLY A 655 14.04 -21.14 22.06
C GLY A 655 13.10 -19.93 22.19
N ASN A 656 13.61 -18.79 22.64
CA ASN A 656 12.83 -17.56 22.80
C ASN A 656 12.51 -16.93 21.43
N ILE A 657 11.22 -16.71 21.13
CA ILE A 657 10.79 -16.17 19.82
C ILE A 657 11.19 -14.70 19.61
N PHE A 658 11.40 -13.96 20.70
CA PHE A 658 11.76 -12.54 20.64
C PHE A 658 13.25 -12.33 20.33
N GLU A 659 14.11 -13.26 20.75
CA GLU A 659 15.55 -13.21 20.48
C GLU A 659 15.92 -13.73 19.09
N THR A 660 15.14 -14.68 18.58
CA THR A 660 15.40 -15.36 17.30
C THR A 660 14.76 -14.65 16.10
N GLY A 661 14.02 -13.56 16.32
CA GLY A 661 13.21 -12.89 15.29
C GLY A 661 11.99 -13.71 14.84
N HIS A 662 11.75 -14.87 15.46
CA HIS A 662 10.68 -15.80 15.08
C HIS A 662 9.28 -15.25 15.39
N PHE A 663 9.16 -14.32 16.35
CA PHE A 663 7.90 -13.62 16.62
C PHE A 663 7.37 -12.90 15.36
N GLN A 664 8.24 -12.16 14.66
CA GLN A 664 7.85 -11.47 13.43
C GLN A 664 7.47 -12.44 12.33
N VAL A 665 8.14 -13.59 12.25
CA VAL A 665 7.80 -14.66 11.30
C VAL A 665 6.39 -15.18 11.59
N ILE A 666 6.07 -15.50 12.84
CA ILE A 666 4.73 -15.99 13.24
C ILE A 666 3.66 -14.95 12.88
N LEU A 667 3.86 -13.67 13.25
CA LEU A 667 2.89 -12.62 12.94
C LEU A 667 2.70 -12.44 11.43
N ASN A 668 3.79 -12.36 10.65
CA ASN A 668 3.72 -12.24 9.20
C ASN A 668 3.03 -13.45 8.55
N THR A 669 3.27 -14.66 9.07
CA THR A 669 2.59 -15.87 8.61
C THR A 669 1.09 -15.80 8.93
N ILE A 670 0.70 -15.38 10.14
CA ILE A 670 -0.71 -15.19 10.50
C ILE A 670 -1.37 -14.15 9.59
N ASP A 671 -0.69 -13.04 9.27
CA ASP A 671 -1.21 -12.01 8.36
C ASP A 671 -1.43 -12.53 6.94
N LYS A 672 -0.47 -13.32 6.43
CA LYS A 672 -0.62 -14.02 5.15
C LYS A 672 -1.81 -14.98 5.17
N ILE A 673 -1.96 -15.77 6.24
CA ILE A 673 -3.07 -16.71 6.38
C ILE A 673 -4.42 -15.99 6.46
N LEU A 674 -4.52 -14.89 7.22
CA LEU A 674 -5.73 -14.08 7.29
C LEU A 674 -6.14 -13.53 5.92
N THR A 675 -5.16 -13.08 5.12
CA THR A 675 -5.41 -12.62 3.74
C THR A 675 -5.93 -13.75 2.86
N ASN A 676 -5.34 -14.94 2.96
CA ASN A 676 -5.80 -16.13 2.24
C ASN A 676 -7.21 -16.57 2.67
N LEU A 677 -7.47 -16.60 3.99
CA LEU A 677 -8.77 -16.97 4.57
C LEU A 677 -9.85 -15.98 4.16
N GLN A 678 -9.58 -14.67 4.17
CA GLN A 678 -10.52 -13.65 3.70
C GLN A 678 -10.94 -13.92 2.25
N ARG A 679 -9.96 -14.17 1.36
CA ARG A 679 -10.24 -14.50 -0.05
C ARG A 679 -11.07 -15.78 -0.18
N ILE A 680 -10.71 -16.83 0.55
CA ILE A 680 -11.38 -18.13 0.51
C ILE A 680 -12.80 -18.05 1.09
N ASP A 681 -12.99 -17.28 2.15
CA ASP A 681 -14.29 -17.01 2.77
C ASP A 681 -15.22 -16.29 1.79
N GLN A 682 -14.74 -15.22 1.16
CA GLN A 682 -15.47 -14.49 0.12
C GLN A 682 -15.83 -15.40 -1.07
N LYS A 683 -14.89 -16.25 -1.51
CA LYS A 683 -15.13 -17.23 -2.57
C LYS A 683 -16.18 -18.28 -2.17
N SER A 684 -16.12 -18.77 -0.94
CA SER A 684 -17.08 -19.71 -0.38
C SER A 684 -18.48 -19.08 -0.32
N MET A 685 -18.57 -17.81 0.11
CA MET A 685 -19.81 -17.04 0.11
C MET A 685 -20.35 -16.83 -1.30
N ALA A 686 -19.52 -16.43 -2.26
CA ALA A 686 -19.93 -16.24 -3.66
C ALA A 686 -20.47 -17.54 -4.26
N SER A 687 -19.82 -18.68 -4.00
CA SER A 687 -20.30 -20.01 -4.40
C SER A 687 -21.65 -20.37 -3.77
N LEU A 688 -21.83 -20.08 -2.48
CA LEU A 688 -23.12 -20.24 -1.78
C LEU A 688 -24.21 -19.36 -2.41
N LEU A 689 -23.94 -18.09 -2.68
CA LEU A 689 -24.88 -17.17 -3.33
C LEU A 689 -25.27 -17.62 -4.74
N GLN A 690 -24.31 -18.13 -5.52
CA GLN A 690 -24.57 -18.65 -6.85
C GLN A 690 -25.50 -19.88 -6.80
N LYS A 691 -25.29 -20.76 -5.83
CA LYS A 691 -26.19 -21.90 -5.59
C LYS A 691 -27.59 -21.44 -5.21
N GLN A 692 -27.70 -20.46 -4.32
CA GLN A 692 -28.97 -19.86 -3.91
C GLN A 692 -29.71 -19.20 -5.07
N GLN A 693 -29.02 -18.43 -5.92
CA GLN A 693 -29.61 -17.80 -7.09
C GLN A 693 -30.18 -18.84 -8.06
N THR A 694 -29.43 -19.92 -8.32
CA THR A 694 -29.91 -21.03 -9.16
C THR A 694 -31.18 -21.68 -8.59
N LEU A 695 -31.27 -21.80 -7.26
CA LEU A 695 -32.45 -22.32 -6.58
C LEU A 695 -33.63 -21.35 -6.65
N GLU A 696 -33.41 -20.05 -6.44
CA GLU A 696 -34.43 -19.01 -6.57
C GLU A 696 -35.02 -18.98 -7.98
N GLU A 697 -34.19 -19.07 -9.02
CA GLU A 697 -34.63 -19.11 -10.42
C GLU A 697 -35.47 -20.36 -10.71
N ARG A 698 -35.01 -21.54 -10.26
CA ARG A 698 -35.78 -22.79 -10.39
C ARG A 698 -37.11 -22.75 -9.65
N TRP A 699 -37.11 -22.20 -8.44
CA TRP A 699 -38.31 -22.07 -7.61
C TRP A 699 -39.31 -21.10 -8.22
N LYS A 700 -38.88 -19.96 -8.77
CA LYS A 700 -39.77 -19.04 -9.50
C LYS A 700 -40.50 -19.71 -10.65
N ASN A 701 -39.81 -20.57 -11.39
CA ASN A 701 -40.42 -21.36 -12.47
C ASN A 701 -41.46 -22.40 -11.97
N THR A 702 -41.58 -22.64 -10.66
CA THR A 702 -42.63 -23.49 -10.08
C THR A 702 -43.86 -22.71 -9.60
N LEU A 703 -43.75 -21.36 -9.53
CA LEU A 703 -44.86 -20.47 -9.19
C LEU A 703 -45.66 -20.04 -10.43
N ASP A 704 -45.01 -20.03 -11.59
CA ASP A 704 -45.61 -19.84 -12.92
C ASP A 704 -46.23 -21.16 -13.43
#